data_AF-Q4JXY9-F1
#
_entry.id   AF-Q4JXY9-F1
#
_cell.length_a   1.000
_cell.length_b   1.000
_cell.length_c   1.000
_cell.angle_alpha   90.00
_cell.angle_beta   90.00
_cell.angle_gamma   90.00
#
_symmetry.space_group_name_H-M   'P 1'
#
loop_
_entity.id
_entity.type
_entity.pdbx_description
1 polymer ?
#
loop_
_entity_poly.entity_id
_entity_poly.type
_entity_poly.pdbx_seq_one_letter_code
_entity_poly.pdbx_strand_id
1 'polypeptide(L)'
;MPTTAHRPFSRRAWVYSTLAWFLFAFLQSPGLTSADTKLNLTANPWGFLRQALYPWTDTFPLGQLQNQAYGYLFPHGLFFAVFSFLPDWVTQRLWWGLLLALAFAGTVLLLQRLSIGSRGSRVIAGILFALSPRILTTLGAISSEAWVCALVPWVLLPVASAAMLGRDAAGSRADNRSWPNRRTRSYLAKYALLSALAVLCLGAVNAVATAVAILPAVIFWLGMCIRRPRVGLYFALWWVPAGLLATFWWIGPLLLLGKYSPPFTDYIESASLTTNWMNLAEVLRGTTSWTPFLSAERQGGYELVGEPVFVAGTLLVAFLGLWGLTRPQLPFARCWLTILLLGVAAMVFATAPISPLASWGRIFLDGAGAPLRNLHKFDPLVRLALVVGLAHGLAHLPWPGLSRERWARWLHPEKNAEVPRAIAICLLVAVVTATGWSGRIAAADAYRSVPDYWTEAADWLNSEVAKEAGETHAPARTMILPKARFARQTWGNTRDEPAQPLLDVPWVVRDSVPLVQPEAIRGLDGVQRELEAGTAIPSLSAALWQQGVGYLALRFDLTTAADTPGAKRIERTLERSGGFSKAAAFGDDEQVQIYRVDPVAPDAGGTGSTVGTVGTAGDLQIIDAERLDVTHSSAESLPRLAAADAALGRQGPARARVGASQGKELELPAQTVTDTPALRDHNYGNVVGADSEIRGEDDPVQVLNPVRDYPVRDADGQELAPEQMTRVEGRGEVRVSSTAADPTSFGGAETYSSATSAVDGSHRTAWRPTVGNVAGQYIEFRLDEAYNKLGLHLDIQGRPARVQVTTYLQGKTVSGTSATLKAGETNKVKVPAGRADAIRVTIVGSFGDFGISEAKVLADGEKDVTPQRVPTVPPVDGGSAGATLNRWVFGQEINESVMLRAFEVPEAIGNGAGELPVVVHTSECAGDDQVPVTIDGKDYSCGDTLNLPAGKHVLSTTARWVALSVAEPLFGAAVRDTPAAQPLEQARPREQLAPGEQSARLEPSDKKRVLFSPSQANPGRIATLEEDGETTQLTPITVNGWQQGWIVPEGKAGLVTIHFEGTKLYRAWLAIGLLAALVLVGLCIFVVQRTRRMPGLPERMEAVAGAANKTQPTKHALRSKRFRRVILVGKAITGAAAFLALLLCIRGAWGSGNYYAGGFVVNGALAVVLLAVVVSVLASRTERHQELIARRAGSSTNE
;
A
#
# COMPACT_ATOMS: atom_id res chain seq x y z
N MET A 1 14.26 1.33 57.89
CA MET A 1 13.04 1.50 57.06
C MET A 1 13.46 1.57 55.59
N PRO A 2 12.88 0.76 54.69
CA PRO A 2 13.22 0.84 53.27
C PRO A 2 12.82 2.22 52.72
N THR A 3 13.71 2.85 51.97
CA THR A 3 13.44 4.14 51.33
C THR A 3 12.20 3.98 50.44
N THR A 4 11.22 4.87 50.59
CA THR A 4 9.91 4.84 49.92
C THR A 4 9.95 4.83 48.39
N ALA A 5 11.15 4.91 47.78
CA ALA A 5 11.39 5.05 46.34
C ALA A 5 11.14 3.77 45.51
N HIS A 6 11.20 2.58 46.12
CA HIS A 6 11.08 1.30 45.40
C HIS A 6 9.76 0.54 45.63
N ARG A 7 8.79 1.13 46.35
CA ARG A 7 7.51 0.45 46.63
C ARG A 7 6.72 0.17 45.33
N PRO A 8 6.13 -1.03 45.21
CA PRO A 8 5.24 -1.36 44.10
C PRO A 8 4.01 -0.46 44.10
N PHE A 9 3.37 -0.33 42.94
CA PHE A 9 2.06 0.31 42.85
C PHE A 9 1.03 -0.44 43.70
N SER A 10 0.22 0.29 44.47
CA SER A 10 -0.91 -0.29 45.19
C SER A 10 -2.01 -0.68 44.22
N ARG A 11 -2.90 -1.60 44.61
CA ARG A 11 -4.07 -1.97 43.80
C ARG A 11 -4.93 -0.75 43.44
N ARG A 12 -5.14 0.18 44.39
CA ARG A 12 -5.87 1.44 44.15
C ARG A 12 -5.20 2.32 43.11
N ALA A 13 -3.86 2.42 43.15
CA ALA A 13 -3.12 3.21 42.16
C ALA A 13 -3.28 2.64 40.75
N TRP A 14 -3.28 1.31 40.60
CA TRP A 14 -3.57 0.67 39.32
C TRP A 14 -4.97 0.98 38.82
N VAL A 15 -6.00 0.80 39.65
CA VAL A 15 -7.39 1.13 39.29
C VAL A 15 -7.51 2.58 38.82
N TYR A 16 -6.99 3.55 39.58
CA TYR A 16 -7.06 4.95 39.19
C TYR A 16 -6.27 5.27 37.92
N SER A 17 -5.09 4.68 37.74
CA SER A 17 -4.33 4.88 36.49
C SER A 17 -5.03 4.30 35.28
N THR A 18 -5.67 3.14 35.41
CA THR A 18 -6.45 2.53 34.33
C THR A 18 -7.65 3.41 34.00
N LEU A 19 -8.43 3.82 34.99
CA LEU A 19 -9.58 4.72 34.79
C LEU A 19 -9.15 6.06 34.15
N ALA A 20 -7.99 6.60 34.52
CA ALA A 20 -7.46 7.82 33.91
C ALA A 20 -7.13 7.65 32.42
N TRP A 21 -6.62 6.49 31.99
CA TRP A 21 -6.37 6.20 30.57
C TRP A 21 -7.67 6.04 29.77
N PHE A 22 -8.68 5.41 30.36
CA PHE A 22 -10.01 5.38 29.74
C PHE A 22 -10.57 6.80 29.63
N LEU A 23 -10.59 7.58 30.71
CA LEU A 23 -11.03 8.98 30.67
C LEU A 23 -10.27 9.78 29.60
N PHE A 24 -8.95 9.65 29.54
CA PHE A 24 -8.12 10.30 28.52
C PHE A 24 -8.53 9.92 27.10
N ALA A 25 -8.83 8.64 26.83
CA ALA A 25 -9.33 8.20 25.54
C ALA A 25 -10.72 8.79 25.24
N PHE A 26 -11.64 8.80 26.21
CA PHE A 26 -12.99 9.37 26.05
C PHE A 26 -12.99 10.89 25.83
N LEU A 27 -11.94 11.59 26.24
CA LEU A 27 -11.75 13.02 25.96
C LEU A 27 -11.27 13.31 24.52
N GLN A 28 -10.88 12.29 23.76
CA GLN A 28 -10.47 12.45 22.36
C GLN A 28 -11.72 12.55 21.47
N SER A 29 -12.04 13.75 21.00
CA SER A 29 -13.15 14.03 20.05
C SER A 29 -14.43 13.24 20.37
N PRO A 30 -15.08 13.51 21.51
CA PRO A 30 -16.24 12.74 21.96
C PRO A 30 -17.40 12.82 20.98
N GLY A 31 -18.05 11.68 20.72
CA GLY A 31 -19.14 11.57 19.74
C GLY A 31 -18.72 11.46 18.28
N LEU A 32 -17.41 11.34 17.99
CA LEU A 32 -16.88 11.10 16.65
C LEU A 32 -16.12 9.76 16.58
N THR A 33 -16.41 8.98 15.55
CA THR A 33 -15.73 7.75 15.17
C THR A 33 -14.63 8.09 14.15
N SER A 34 -13.43 7.58 14.39
CA SER A 34 -12.33 7.63 13.41
C SER A 34 -12.42 6.41 12.50
N ALA A 35 -12.00 6.50 11.24
CA ALA A 35 -11.98 5.36 10.31
C ALA A 35 -11.28 4.12 10.87
N ASP A 36 -10.20 4.33 11.63
CA ASP A 36 -9.37 3.33 12.34
C ASP A 36 -9.34 1.93 11.71
N THR A 37 -8.31 1.69 10.90
CA THR A 37 -7.97 0.38 10.33
C THR A 37 -9.00 -0.22 9.35
N LYS A 38 -10.24 -0.48 9.77
CA LYS A 38 -11.33 -1.05 8.95
C LYS A 38 -12.72 -0.58 9.40
N LEU A 39 -13.52 -0.07 8.46
CA LEU A 39 -14.90 0.38 8.74
C LEU A 39 -15.78 -0.73 9.30
N ASN A 40 -15.59 -1.98 8.84
CA ASN A 40 -16.38 -3.11 9.30
C ASN A 40 -16.31 -3.36 10.81
N LEU A 41 -15.23 -2.94 11.48
CA LEU A 41 -15.09 -3.13 12.92
C LEU A 41 -16.15 -2.36 13.71
N THR A 42 -16.54 -1.19 13.25
CA THR A 42 -17.59 -0.39 13.91
C THR A 42 -18.96 -0.67 13.32
N ALA A 43 -19.06 -0.74 11.99
CA ALA A 43 -20.36 -0.84 11.31
C ALA A 43 -21.00 -2.24 11.36
N ASN A 44 -20.23 -3.32 11.13
CA ASN A 44 -20.76 -4.69 11.12
C ASN A 44 -19.67 -5.73 11.50
N PRO A 45 -19.21 -5.73 12.76
CA PRO A 45 -18.08 -6.57 13.16
C PRO A 45 -18.40 -8.07 13.09
N TRP A 46 -19.62 -8.50 13.41
CA TRP A 46 -20.00 -9.92 13.33
C TRP A 46 -20.06 -10.42 11.88
N GLY A 47 -20.61 -9.63 10.96
CA GLY A 47 -20.60 -9.95 9.53
C GLY A 47 -19.18 -10.10 9.01
N PHE A 48 -18.28 -9.18 9.38
CA PHE A 48 -16.88 -9.23 8.98
C PHE A 48 -16.13 -10.45 9.51
N LEU A 49 -16.31 -10.81 10.79
CA LEU A 49 -15.70 -12.00 11.34
C LEU A 49 -16.24 -13.29 10.71
N ARG A 50 -17.52 -13.33 10.33
CA ARG A 50 -18.13 -14.48 9.64
C ARG A 50 -17.56 -14.63 8.23
N GLN A 51 -17.44 -13.53 7.48
CA GLN A 51 -16.85 -13.53 6.13
C GLN A 51 -15.38 -13.97 6.16
N ALA A 52 -14.61 -13.55 7.17
CA ALA A 52 -13.21 -13.92 7.37
C ALA A 52 -12.97 -15.42 7.62
N LEU A 53 -14.01 -16.24 7.81
CA LEU A 53 -13.89 -17.70 7.92
C LEU A 53 -13.74 -18.40 6.57
N TYR A 54 -13.87 -17.67 5.46
CA TYR A 54 -13.71 -18.17 4.10
C TYR A 54 -12.55 -17.43 3.40
N PRO A 55 -11.73 -18.14 2.61
CA PRO A 55 -10.61 -17.50 1.92
C PRO A 55 -11.06 -16.61 0.75
N TRP A 56 -12.21 -16.91 0.14
CA TRP A 56 -12.76 -16.22 -1.04
C TRP A 56 -14.16 -15.68 -0.76
N THR A 57 -14.53 -14.59 -1.42
CA THR A 57 -15.91 -14.06 -1.44
C THR A 57 -16.19 -13.38 -2.77
N ASP A 58 -17.38 -13.62 -3.34
CA ASP A 58 -17.85 -12.92 -4.56
C ASP A 58 -18.53 -11.58 -4.24
N THR A 59 -18.79 -11.29 -2.96
CA THR A 59 -19.42 -10.03 -2.52
C THR A 59 -18.48 -8.83 -2.72
N PHE A 60 -17.18 -9.02 -2.43
CA PHE A 60 -16.17 -7.95 -2.55
C PHE A 60 -15.79 -7.67 -4.01
N PRO A 61 -15.17 -6.50 -4.30
CA PRO A 61 -14.81 -6.06 -5.64
C PRO A 61 -14.29 -7.17 -6.55
N LEU A 62 -15.07 -7.43 -7.62
CA LEU A 62 -14.78 -8.41 -8.68
C LEU A 62 -14.58 -9.87 -8.21
N GLY A 63 -15.01 -10.21 -6.99
CA GLY A 63 -14.70 -11.47 -6.32
C GLY A 63 -13.26 -11.46 -5.82
N GLN A 64 -13.01 -11.73 -4.54
CA GLN A 64 -11.75 -11.37 -3.91
C GLN A 64 -11.22 -12.43 -2.93
N LEU A 65 -9.90 -12.60 -2.92
CA LEU A 65 -9.20 -13.34 -1.87
C LEU A 65 -9.08 -12.46 -0.61
N GLN A 66 -9.61 -12.92 0.51
CA GLN A 66 -9.67 -12.18 1.78
C GLN A 66 -8.34 -12.28 2.57
N ASN A 67 -7.22 -11.88 1.94
CA ASN A 67 -5.86 -11.98 2.49
C ASN A 67 -5.55 -11.08 3.69
N GLN A 68 -6.48 -10.21 4.10
CA GLN A 68 -6.32 -9.33 5.27
C GLN A 68 -7.30 -9.65 6.42
N ALA A 69 -8.49 -10.17 6.12
CA ALA A 69 -9.60 -10.24 7.08
C ALA A 69 -9.33 -11.18 8.27
N TYR A 70 -8.66 -12.32 8.02
CA TYR A 70 -8.38 -13.32 9.05
C TYR A 70 -7.58 -12.76 10.22
N GLY A 71 -6.71 -11.77 9.98
CA GLY A 71 -5.89 -11.15 11.01
C GLY A 71 -6.70 -10.45 12.12
N TYR A 72 -7.97 -10.14 11.85
CA TYR A 72 -8.88 -9.48 12.79
C TYR A 72 -9.67 -10.44 13.67
N LEU A 73 -9.69 -11.76 13.40
CA LEU A 73 -10.46 -12.73 14.18
C LEU A 73 -10.19 -12.62 15.69
N PHE A 74 -8.92 -12.56 16.08
CA PHE A 74 -8.53 -12.34 17.48
C PHE A 74 -7.23 -11.52 17.59
N PRO A 75 -7.13 -10.57 18.55
CA PRO A 75 -8.18 -10.14 19.49
C PRO A 75 -9.03 -8.96 18.97
N HIS A 76 -8.59 -8.28 17.92
CA HIS A 76 -9.09 -6.95 17.57
C HIS A 76 -10.56 -6.96 17.15
N GLY A 77 -10.92 -7.73 16.13
CA GLY A 77 -12.31 -7.82 15.66
C GLY A 77 -13.24 -8.45 16.68
N LEU A 78 -12.79 -9.46 17.45
CA LEU A 78 -13.60 -10.02 18.54
C LEU A 78 -13.94 -8.98 19.62
N PHE A 79 -13.01 -8.07 19.95
CA PHE A 79 -13.30 -6.99 20.89
C PHE A 79 -14.45 -6.12 20.39
N PHE A 80 -14.37 -5.65 19.15
CA PHE A 80 -15.41 -4.82 18.56
C PHE A 80 -16.74 -5.57 18.41
N ALA A 81 -16.71 -6.85 18.02
CA ALA A 81 -17.90 -7.69 17.93
C ALA A 81 -18.61 -7.88 19.28
N VAL A 82 -17.86 -8.14 20.36
CA VAL A 82 -18.43 -8.30 21.71
C VAL A 82 -19.05 -7.00 22.22
N PHE A 83 -18.49 -5.84 21.86
CA PHE A 83 -18.96 -4.53 22.29
C PHE A 83 -19.82 -3.79 21.26
N SER A 84 -20.25 -4.46 20.18
CA SER A 84 -21.02 -3.82 19.09
C SER A 84 -22.41 -3.34 19.50
N PHE A 85 -22.88 -3.71 20.70
CA PHE A 85 -24.12 -3.19 21.28
C PHE A 85 -23.98 -1.75 21.82
N LEU A 86 -22.76 -1.23 21.91
CA LEU A 86 -22.46 0.15 22.28
C LEU A 86 -22.25 1.00 21.01
N PRO A 87 -22.43 2.33 21.09
CA PRO A 87 -22.12 3.21 19.97
C PRO A 87 -20.66 3.08 19.49
N ASP A 88 -20.44 3.17 18.18
CA ASP A 88 -19.16 2.98 17.50
C ASP A 88 -17.99 3.71 18.19
N TRP A 89 -18.15 5.01 18.41
CA TRP A 89 -17.12 5.84 19.03
C TRP A 89 -16.82 5.40 20.47
N VAL A 90 -17.81 4.92 21.23
CA VAL A 90 -17.63 4.43 22.60
C VAL A 90 -16.79 3.16 22.59
N THR A 91 -17.11 2.20 21.73
CA THR A 91 -16.33 0.97 21.56
C THR A 91 -14.90 1.26 21.14
N GLN A 92 -14.72 2.21 20.21
CA GLN A 92 -13.39 2.68 19.79
C GLN A 92 -12.60 3.32 20.95
N ARG A 93 -13.23 4.15 21.80
CA ARG A 93 -12.54 4.74 22.96
C ARG A 93 -12.23 3.73 24.06
N LEU A 94 -13.07 2.71 24.24
CA LEU A 94 -12.77 1.58 25.13
C LEU A 94 -11.54 0.82 24.63
N TRP A 95 -11.43 0.58 23.32
CA TRP A 95 -10.27 -0.04 22.69
C TRP A 95 -9.00 0.80 22.89
N TRP A 96 -9.06 2.11 22.59
CA TRP A 96 -7.91 3.01 22.78
C TRP A 96 -7.50 3.12 24.25
N GLY A 97 -8.46 3.21 25.18
CA GLY A 97 -8.21 3.23 26.62
C GLY A 97 -7.52 1.95 27.10
N LEU A 98 -7.97 0.79 26.63
CA LEU A 98 -7.35 -0.50 26.92
C LEU A 98 -5.91 -0.55 26.39
N LEU A 99 -5.69 -0.15 25.14
CA LEU A 99 -4.37 -0.12 24.50
C LEU A 99 -3.39 0.77 25.28
N LEU A 100 -3.77 2.01 25.58
CA LEU A 100 -2.93 2.96 26.30
C LEU A 100 -2.65 2.48 27.74
N ALA A 101 -3.66 1.93 28.42
CA ALA A 101 -3.50 1.37 29.75
C ALA A 101 -2.54 0.18 29.75
N LEU A 102 -2.60 -0.70 28.74
CA LEU A 102 -1.68 -1.83 28.60
C LEU A 102 -0.25 -1.38 28.27
N ALA A 103 -0.08 -0.41 27.37
CA ALA A 103 1.23 0.16 27.05
C ALA A 103 1.92 0.74 28.31
N PHE A 104 1.16 1.54 29.09
CA PHE A 104 1.61 2.10 30.35
C PHE A 104 1.91 1.00 31.39
N ALA A 105 0.96 0.10 31.62
CA ALA A 105 1.05 -0.90 32.67
C ALA A 105 2.16 -1.91 32.42
N GLY A 106 2.29 -2.40 31.18
CA GLY A 106 3.33 -3.32 30.77
C GLY A 106 4.73 -2.74 30.99
N THR A 107 4.92 -1.47 30.60
CA THR A 107 6.19 -0.75 30.80
C THR A 107 6.52 -0.58 32.27
N VAL A 108 5.57 -0.08 33.08
CA VAL A 108 5.78 0.13 34.53
C VAL A 108 6.06 -1.19 35.25
N LEU A 109 5.31 -2.26 34.93
CA LEU A 109 5.49 -3.58 35.54
C LEU A 109 6.84 -4.21 35.16
N LEU A 110 7.25 -4.08 33.90
CA LEU A 110 8.56 -4.53 33.42
C LEU A 110 9.71 -3.83 34.16
N LEU A 111 9.66 -2.50 34.25
CA LEU A 111 10.68 -1.71 34.95
C LEU A 111 10.68 -2.01 36.46
N GLN A 112 9.50 -2.14 37.07
CA GLN A 112 9.36 -2.51 38.47
C GLN A 112 9.96 -3.89 38.73
N ARG A 113 9.66 -4.87 37.88
CA ARG A 113 10.16 -6.23 38.01
C ARG A 113 11.67 -6.27 37.94
N LEU A 114 12.26 -5.58 36.96
CA LEU A 114 13.70 -5.48 36.77
C LEU A 114 14.41 -4.54 37.77
N SER A 115 13.64 -3.90 38.67
CA SER A 115 14.14 -2.91 39.62
C SER A 115 14.86 -1.72 38.98
N ILE A 116 14.41 -1.30 37.79
CA ILE A 116 14.95 -0.16 37.04
C ILE A 116 14.16 1.10 37.40
N GLY A 117 14.85 2.17 37.75
CA GLY A 117 14.23 3.45 38.11
C GLY A 117 13.53 3.47 39.48
N SER A 118 12.99 4.65 39.84
CA SER A 118 12.16 4.88 41.01
C SER A 118 10.68 4.88 40.65
N ARG A 119 9.78 4.90 41.65
CA ARG A 119 8.33 4.93 41.40
C ARG A 119 7.93 6.04 40.41
N GLY A 120 8.44 7.26 40.58
CA GLY A 120 8.11 8.40 39.70
C GLY A 120 8.71 8.27 38.30
N SER A 121 9.99 7.88 38.18
CA SER A 121 10.62 7.73 36.86
C SER A 121 10.00 6.60 36.03
N ARG A 122 9.50 5.55 36.68
CA ARG A 122 8.72 4.48 36.01
C ARG A 122 7.39 4.99 35.45
N VAL A 123 6.67 5.86 36.19
CA VAL A 123 5.42 6.47 35.70
C VAL A 123 5.70 7.30 34.45
N ILE A 124 6.72 8.15 34.50
CA ILE A 124 7.11 9.00 33.38
C ILE A 124 7.48 8.15 32.16
N ALA A 125 8.29 7.11 32.35
CA ALA A 125 8.64 6.18 31.27
C ALA A 125 7.41 5.47 30.69
N GLY A 126 6.44 5.07 31.53
CA GLY A 126 5.18 4.49 31.08
C GLY A 126 4.33 5.46 30.27
N ILE A 127 4.21 6.73 30.70
CA ILE A 127 3.47 7.77 29.96
C ILE A 127 4.15 8.04 28.61
N LEU A 128 5.47 8.23 28.60
CA LEU A 128 6.22 8.50 27.38
C LEU A 128 6.21 7.32 26.39
N PHE A 129 6.06 6.08 26.87
CA PHE A 129 5.87 4.92 26.00
C PHE A 129 4.45 4.89 25.42
N ALA A 130 3.43 5.02 26.28
CA ALA A 130 2.02 4.98 25.88
C ALA A 130 1.63 6.13 24.94
N LEU A 131 2.20 7.32 25.15
CA LEU A 131 2.03 8.51 24.29
C LEU A 131 3.29 8.78 23.47
N SER A 132 4.00 7.73 23.07
CA SER A 132 5.14 7.88 22.16
C SER A 132 4.66 8.35 20.79
N PRO A 133 5.49 9.11 20.03
CA PRO A 133 5.14 9.52 18.67
C PRO A 133 4.69 8.36 17.77
N ARG A 134 5.29 7.17 17.96
CA ARG A 134 4.91 5.96 17.22
C ARG A 134 3.48 5.48 17.49
N ILE A 135 3.00 5.56 18.73
CA ILE A 135 1.61 5.21 19.06
C ILE A 135 0.66 6.34 18.64
N LEU A 136 1.02 7.61 18.89
CA LEU A 136 0.17 8.75 18.56
C LEU A 136 -0.08 8.90 17.05
N THR A 137 0.91 8.57 16.22
CA THR A 137 0.80 8.62 14.75
C THR A 137 -0.03 7.49 14.14
N THR A 138 -0.40 6.47 14.91
CA THR A 138 -1.21 5.34 14.40
C THR A 138 -2.48 5.08 15.17
N LEU A 139 -2.61 5.48 16.43
CA LEU A 139 -3.79 5.12 17.25
C LEU A 139 -5.12 5.54 16.62
N GLY A 140 -5.21 6.75 16.05
CA GLY A 140 -6.44 7.24 15.41
C GLY A 140 -6.67 6.74 13.98
N ALA A 141 -5.67 6.15 13.33
CA ALA A 141 -5.73 5.80 11.91
C ALA A 141 -5.61 4.29 11.64
N ILE A 142 -4.72 3.61 12.37
CA ILE A 142 -4.38 2.19 12.26
C ILE A 142 -4.03 1.64 13.66
N SER A 143 -5.02 1.56 14.55
CA SER A 143 -4.83 1.15 15.95
C SER A 143 -4.31 -0.28 16.09
N SER A 144 -4.55 -1.14 15.09
CA SER A 144 -3.99 -2.50 15.04
C SER A 144 -2.46 -2.52 15.10
N GLU A 145 -1.76 -1.52 14.54
CA GLU A 145 -0.31 -1.40 14.67
C GLU A 145 0.12 -0.90 16.05
N ALA A 146 -0.60 0.07 16.60
CA ALA A 146 -0.35 0.61 17.94
C ALA A 146 -0.54 -0.48 19.01
N TRP A 147 -1.50 -1.38 18.82
CA TRP A 147 -1.78 -2.51 19.71
C TRP A 147 -0.57 -3.42 19.89
N VAL A 148 0.07 -3.80 18.77
CA VAL A 148 1.29 -4.61 18.77
C VAL A 148 2.42 -3.91 19.53
N CYS A 149 2.59 -2.59 19.33
CA CYS A 149 3.57 -1.79 20.07
C CYS A 149 3.29 -1.78 21.58
N ALA A 150 2.03 -1.61 21.98
CA ALA A 150 1.59 -1.57 23.37
C ALA A 150 1.89 -2.88 24.14
N LEU A 151 1.88 -4.02 23.45
CA LEU A 151 2.08 -5.34 24.04
C LEU A 151 3.53 -5.82 24.09
N VAL A 152 4.48 -5.14 23.43
CA VAL A 152 5.92 -5.50 23.49
C VAL A 152 6.42 -5.67 24.94
N PRO A 153 6.12 -4.77 25.89
CA PRO A 153 6.53 -4.96 27.29
C PRO A 153 5.92 -6.19 27.96
N TRP A 154 4.71 -6.59 27.56
CA TRP A 154 4.00 -7.76 28.10
C TRP A 154 4.56 -9.08 27.60
N VAL A 155 5.03 -9.13 26.35
CA VAL A 155 5.74 -10.29 25.81
C VAL A 155 7.09 -10.47 26.52
N LEU A 156 7.80 -9.36 26.77
CA LEU A 156 9.12 -9.36 27.40
C LEU A 156 9.07 -9.60 28.93
N LEU A 157 8.07 -9.07 29.64
CA LEU A 157 7.99 -9.10 31.11
C LEU A 157 8.16 -10.51 31.73
N PRO A 158 7.49 -11.57 31.24
CA PRO A 158 7.69 -12.92 31.75
C PRO A 158 9.10 -13.47 31.44
N VAL A 159 9.65 -13.21 30.25
CA VAL A 159 11.00 -13.66 29.87
C VAL A 159 12.07 -12.95 30.71
N ALA A 160 11.91 -11.65 30.91
CA ALA A 160 12.74 -10.86 31.82
C ALA A 160 12.65 -11.38 33.26
N SER A 161 11.46 -11.78 33.72
CA SER A 161 11.26 -12.41 35.03
C SER A 161 11.97 -13.75 35.16
N ALA A 162 11.97 -14.57 34.11
CA ALA A 162 12.72 -15.83 34.04
C ALA A 162 14.24 -15.57 34.07
N ALA A 163 14.72 -14.58 33.33
CA ALA A 163 16.13 -14.17 33.33
C ALA A 163 16.61 -13.69 34.72
N MET A 164 15.73 -13.04 35.50
CA MET A 164 16.03 -12.67 36.89
C MET A 164 16.16 -13.89 37.82
N LEU A 165 15.29 -14.90 37.69
CA LEU A 165 15.42 -16.14 38.47
C LEU A 165 16.79 -16.81 38.26
N GLY A 166 17.32 -16.72 37.05
CA GLY A 166 18.67 -17.20 36.74
C GLY A 166 19.81 -16.39 37.36
N ARG A 167 19.56 -15.11 37.71
CA ARG A 167 20.56 -14.19 38.29
C ARG A 167 20.70 -14.36 39.81
N ASP A 168 19.59 -14.56 40.52
CA ASP A 168 19.59 -14.64 42.00
C ASP A 168 20.20 -15.95 42.53
N ALA A 169 20.25 -17.00 41.71
CA ALA A 169 20.92 -18.26 42.03
C ALA A 169 22.47 -18.18 41.97
N ALA A 170 23.05 -17.08 41.46
CA ALA A 170 24.50 -16.91 41.28
C ALA A 170 25.28 -16.62 42.58
N GLY A 171 24.59 -16.41 43.71
CA GLY A 171 25.22 -16.31 45.04
C GLY A 171 25.67 -17.65 45.62
N SER A 172 25.22 -18.76 45.05
CA SER A 172 25.70 -20.11 45.36
C SER A 172 26.69 -20.53 44.28
N ARG A 173 27.87 -21.04 44.68
CA ARG A 173 28.88 -21.66 43.79
C ARG A 173 28.35 -22.90 43.02
N ALA A 174 27.04 -23.17 43.05
CA ALA A 174 26.40 -24.25 42.32
C ALA A 174 26.66 -24.14 40.81
N ASP A 175 27.18 -25.23 40.28
CA ASP A 175 27.62 -25.44 38.90
C ASP A 175 26.70 -24.74 37.89
N ASN A 176 27.29 -23.85 37.08
CA ASN A 176 26.58 -23.13 36.02
C ASN A 176 25.97 -24.08 34.98
N ARG A 177 26.39 -25.34 34.99
CA ARG A 177 25.87 -26.42 34.16
C ARG A 177 24.71 -27.17 34.82
N SER A 178 24.39 -27.05 36.10
CA SER A 178 23.29 -27.83 36.72
C SER A 178 21.90 -27.55 36.13
N TRP A 179 21.02 -28.56 36.09
CA TRP A 179 19.61 -28.38 35.69
C TRP A 179 18.83 -27.61 36.78
N PRO A 180 17.84 -26.77 36.41
CA PRO A 180 17.01 -26.06 37.39
C PRO A 180 16.25 -27.05 38.30
N ASN A 181 16.09 -26.71 39.58
CA ASN A 181 15.31 -27.51 40.52
C ASN A 181 13.80 -27.49 40.18
N ARG A 182 13.02 -28.40 40.79
CA ARG A 182 11.57 -28.57 40.51
C ARG A 182 10.77 -27.27 40.65
N ARG A 183 11.12 -26.44 41.63
CA ARG A 183 10.45 -25.15 41.89
C ARG A 183 10.74 -24.15 40.78
N THR A 184 12.01 -23.92 40.44
CA THR A 184 12.44 -23.03 39.37
C THR A 184 11.86 -23.47 38.02
N ARG A 185 11.84 -24.78 37.73
CA ARG A 185 11.18 -25.35 36.54
C ARG A 185 9.72 -24.91 36.41
N SER A 186 8.96 -25.00 37.50
CA SER A 186 7.54 -24.62 37.48
C SER A 186 7.32 -23.12 37.21
N TYR A 187 8.19 -22.25 37.75
CA TYR A 187 8.14 -20.82 37.45
C TYR A 187 8.61 -20.49 36.03
N LEU A 188 9.62 -21.20 35.49
CA LEU A 188 10.05 -21.05 34.10
C LEU A 188 8.92 -21.43 33.13
N ALA A 189 8.25 -22.55 33.38
CA ALA A 189 7.08 -22.98 32.61
C ALA A 189 5.95 -21.94 32.67
N LYS A 190 5.64 -21.42 33.86
CA LYS A 190 4.67 -20.34 34.05
C LYS A 190 5.02 -19.10 33.20
N TYR A 191 6.27 -18.64 33.27
CA TYR A 191 6.68 -17.45 32.53
C TYR A 191 6.73 -17.68 31.01
N ALA A 192 7.10 -18.87 30.57
CA ALA A 192 7.02 -19.26 29.16
C ALA A 192 5.56 -19.19 28.66
N LEU A 193 4.63 -19.80 29.38
CA LEU A 193 3.20 -19.79 29.03
C LEU A 193 2.60 -18.38 29.07
N LEU A 194 2.96 -17.55 30.05
CA LEU A 194 2.49 -16.15 30.12
C LEU A 194 3.04 -15.28 28.97
N SER A 195 4.28 -15.51 28.55
CA SER A 195 4.85 -14.81 27.38
C SER A 195 4.13 -15.25 26.10
N ALA A 196 3.91 -16.55 25.91
CA ALA A 196 3.16 -17.08 24.78
C ALA A 196 1.69 -16.61 24.76
N LEU A 197 1.05 -16.47 25.93
CA LEU A 197 -0.29 -15.88 26.04
C LEU A 197 -0.29 -14.41 25.58
N ALA A 198 0.74 -13.63 25.92
CA ALA A 198 0.89 -12.28 25.41
C ALA A 198 1.10 -12.25 23.88
N VAL A 199 1.81 -13.24 23.33
CA VAL A 199 1.96 -13.42 21.87
C VAL A 199 0.64 -13.73 21.20
N LEU A 200 -0.20 -14.60 21.78
CA LEU A 200 -1.54 -14.88 21.29
C LEU A 200 -2.37 -13.58 21.21
N CYS A 201 -2.26 -12.72 22.22
CA CYS A 201 -2.92 -11.42 22.27
C CYS A 201 -2.35 -10.36 21.31
N LEU A 202 -1.21 -10.57 20.65
CA LEU A 202 -0.71 -9.61 19.65
C LEU A 202 -1.63 -9.53 18.42
N GLY A 203 -2.27 -10.63 18.05
CA GLY A 203 -3.05 -10.75 16.82
C GLY A 203 -2.18 -10.98 15.58
N ALA A 204 -2.82 -10.96 14.41
CA ALA A 204 -2.20 -11.37 13.15
C ALA A 204 -2.49 -10.43 11.96
N VAL A 205 -3.04 -9.23 12.20
CA VAL A 205 -3.26 -8.21 11.15
C VAL A 205 -1.98 -7.91 10.38
N ASN A 206 -0.84 -7.86 11.06
CA ASN A 206 0.48 -7.71 10.44
C ASN A 206 1.47 -8.70 11.07
N ALA A 207 1.67 -9.86 10.45
CA ALA A 207 2.52 -10.93 10.96
C ALA A 207 3.97 -10.47 11.22
N VAL A 208 4.50 -9.56 10.39
CA VAL A 208 5.83 -8.98 10.58
C VAL A 208 5.89 -8.14 11.85
N ALA A 209 4.89 -7.29 12.11
CA ALA A 209 4.85 -6.50 13.34
C ALA A 209 4.79 -7.41 14.58
N THR A 210 3.98 -8.48 14.53
CA THR A 210 3.90 -9.50 15.58
C THR A 210 5.25 -10.18 15.81
N ALA A 211 5.96 -10.58 14.75
CA ALA A 211 7.30 -11.16 14.87
C ALA A 211 8.32 -10.19 15.50
N VAL A 212 8.30 -8.93 15.05
CA VAL A 212 9.18 -7.87 15.57
C VAL A 212 8.90 -7.57 17.05
N ALA A 213 7.64 -7.60 17.48
CA ALA A 213 7.25 -7.43 18.88
C ALA A 213 7.82 -8.51 19.82
N ILE A 214 8.13 -9.69 19.30
CA ILE A 214 8.71 -10.82 20.06
C ILE A 214 10.24 -10.69 20.20
N LEU A 215 10.92 -9.92 19.32
CA LEU A 215 12.39 -9.82 19.29
C LEU A 215 13.03 -9.41 20.63
N PRO A 216 12.50 -8.43 21.40
CA PRO A 216 13.07 -8.12 22.71
C PRO A 216 13.08 -9.32 23.66
N ALA A 217 12.03 -10.15 23.64
CA ALA A 217 11.96 -11.38 24.42
C ALA A 217 12.99 -12.41 23.95
N VAL A 218 13.16 -12.60 22.63
CA VAL A 218 14.20 -13.47 22.05
C VAL A 218 15.60 -13.04 22.49
N ILE A 219 15.91 -11.72 22.45
CA ILE A 219 17.22 -11.19 22.86
C ILE A 219 17.49 -11.47 24.34
N PHE A 220 16.48 -11.32 25.20
CA PHE A 220 16.60 -11.66 26.63
C PHE A 220 16.77 -13.17 26.84
N TRP A 221 16.06 -14.00 26.08
CA TRP A 221 16.21 -15.45 26.11
C TRP A 221 17.61 -15.90 25.64
N LEU A 222 18.14 -15.36 24.54
CA LEU A 222 19.51 -15.60 24.10
C LEU A 222 20.53 -15.18 25.17
N GLY A 223 20.32 -14.01 25.79
CA GLY A 223 21.12 -13.53 26.91
C GLY A 223 21.08 -14.46 28.13
N MET A 224 19.98 -15.16 28.34
CA MET A 224 19.82 -16.21 29.35
C MET A 224 20.55 -17.51 28.92
N CYS A 225 20.42 -17.95 27.67
CA CYS A 225 21.13 -19.13 27.12
C CYS A 225 22.65 -19.00 27.22
N ILE A 226 23.20 -17.83 26.87
CA ILE A 226 24.65 -17.55 26.94
C ILE A 226 25.15 -17.64 28.39
N ARG A 227 24.35 -17.21 29.36
CA ARG A 227 24.74 -17.21 30.77
C ARG A 227 24.47 -18.51 31.49
N ARG A 228 23.36 -19.18 31.18
CA ARG A 228 22.82 -20.38 31.83
C ARG A 228 22.11 -21.26 30.80
N PRO A 229 22.85 -22.05 30.01
CA PRO A 229 22.30 -22.77 28.86
C PRO A 229 21.18 -23.74 29.25
N ARG A 230 21.29 -24.48 30.36
CA ARG A 230 20.24 -25.44 30.79
C ARG A 230 18.94 -24.75 31.25
N VAL A 231 19.03 -23.54 31.82
CA VAL A 231 17.84 -22.75 32.18
C VAL A 231 17.17 -22.19 30.94
N GLY A 232 17.96 -21.63 30.02
CA GLY A 232 17.46 -21.14 28.74
C GLY A 232 16.85 -22.22 27.87
N LEU A 233 17.46 -23.42 27.84
CA LEU A 233 16.92 -24.59 27.16
C LEU A 233 15.62 -25.06 27.79
N TYR A 234 15.55 -25.21 29.12
CA TYR A 234 14.32 -25.62 29.79
C TYR A 234 13.18 -24.61 29.58
N PHE A 235 13.50 -23.31 29.57
CA PHE A 235 12.52 -22.29 29.22
C PHE A 235 12.02 -22.48 27.78
N ALA A 236 12.91 -22.72 26.81
CA ALA A 236 12.55 -22.96 25.41
C ALA A 236 11.67 -24.20 25.21
N LEU A 237 11.86 -25.27 26.00
CA LEU A 237 11.00 -26.47 25.97
C LEU A 237 9.52 -26.17 26.21
N TRP A 238 9.21 -25.10 26.95
CA TRP A 238 7.83 -24.63 27.14
C TRP A 238 7.47 -23.49 26.20
N TRP A 239 8.40 -22.56 25.98
CA TRP A 239 8.13 -21.33 25.27
C TRP A 239 7.94 -21.53 23.76
N VAL A 240 8.74 -22.40 23.12
CA VAL A 240 8.62 -22.66 21.68
C VAL A 240 7.30 -23.38 21.34
N PRO A 241 6.93 -24.50 21.99
CA PRO A 241 5.63 -25.13 21.73
C PRO A 241 4.44 -24.22 22.07
N ALA A 242 4.52 -23.47 23.18
CA ALA A 242 3.46 -22.52 23.55
C ALA A 242 3.35 -21.36 22.53
N GLY A 243 4.48 -20.88 22.01
CA GLY A 243 4.51 -19.88 20.94
C GLY A 243 3.90 -20.41 19.64
N LEU A 244 4.19 -21.67 19.27
CA LEU A 244 3.53 -22.32 18.14
C LEU A 244 2.02 -22.42 18.35
N LEU A 245 1.55 -22.84 19.53
CA LEU A 245 0.11 -22.85 19.84
C LEU A 245 -0.52 -21.45 19.75
N ALA A 246 0.22 -20.40 20.15
CA ALA A 246 -0.25 -19.02 20.09
C ALA A 246 -0.42 -18.48 18.66
N THR A 247 0.43 -18.93 17.73
CA THR A 247 0.46 -18.42 16.35
C THR A 247 -0.15 -19.38 15.33
N PHE A 248 -0.46 -20.62 15.73
CA PHE A 248 -0.92 -21.66 14.82
C PHE A 248 -2.12 -21.22 13.99
N TRP A 249 -3.08 -20.55 14.61
CA TRP A 249 -4.35 -20.17 13.98
C TRP A 249 -4.20 -19.27 12.75
N TRP A 250 -3.13 -18.47 12.65
CA TRP A 250 -2.95 -17.52 11.55
C TRP A 250 -1.81 -17.88 10.59
N ILE A 251 -0.86 -18.73 10.98
CA ILE A 251 0.24 -19.16 10.09
C ILE A 251 -0.30 -19.93 8.87
N GLY A 252 -1.30 -20.81 9.06
CA GLY A 252 -1.93 -21.54 7.96
C GLY A 252 -2.58 -20.62 6.93
N PRO A 253 -3.53 -19.76 7.35
CA PRO A 253 -4.07 -18.68 6.51
C PRO A 253 -3.00 -17.88 5.78
N LEU A 254 -1.95 -17.44 6.48
CA LEU A 254 -0.86 -16.65 5.87
C LEU A 254 -0.18 -17.39 4.72
N LEU A 255 0.20 -18.65 4.92
CA LEU A 255 0.90 -19.45 3.91
C LEU A 255 -0.03 -19.84 2.75
N LEU A 256 -1.28 -20.20 3.06
CA LEU A 256 -2.25 -20.61 2.06
C LEU A 256 -2.66 -19.44 1.16
N LEU A 257 -3.01 -18.30 1.74
CA LEU A 257 -3.42 -17.13 0.97
C LEU A 257 -2.25 -16.51 0.21
N GLY A 258 -1.03 -16.61 0.73
CA GLY A 258 0.19 -16.18 0.03
C GLY A 258 0.43 -16.89 -1.31
N LYS A 259 -0.10 -18.12 -1.50
CA LYS A 259 0.00 -18.87 -2.77
C LYS A 259 -0.90 -18.29 -3.87
N TYR A 260 -2.04 -17.72 -3.51
CA TYR A 260 -3.09 -17.31 -4.46
C TYR A 260 -3.33 -15.80 -4.52
N SER A 261 -2.69 -15.03 -3.63
CA SER A 261 -2.82 -13.58 -3.59
C SER A 261 -2.14 -12.95 -4.80
N PRO A 262 -2.73 -11.92 -5.43
CA PRO A 262 -2.01 -11.08 -6.37
C PRO A 262 -0.82 -10.41 -5.66
N PRO A 263 0.24 -10.00 -6.40
CA PRO A 263 1.40 -9.31 -5.84
C PRO A 263 1.08 -7.83 -5.55
N PHE A 264 0.01 -7.57 -4.80
CA PHE A 264 -0.50 -6.23 -4.51
C PHE A 264 0.55 -5.32 -3.84
N THR A 265 1.58 -5.90 -3.21
CA THR A 265 2.70 -5.14 -2.64
C THR A 265 3.50 -4.37 -3.69
N ASP A 266 3.39 -4.70 -4.97
CA ASP A 266 4.13 -4.00 -6.03
C ASP A 266 3.37 -2.74 -6.47
N TYR A 267 2.06 -2.69 -6.19
CA TYR A 267 1.13 -1.63 -6.56
C TYR A 267 0.81 -0.66 -5.41
N ILE A 268 1.58 -0.70 -4.32
CA ILE A 268 1.42 0.20 -3.16
C ILE A 268 2.62 1.13 -3.02
N GLU A 269 3.06 1.45 -1.80
CA GLU A 269 4.25 2.25 -1.58
C GLU A 269 5.56 1.52 -1.90
N SER A 270 6.55 2.25 -2.47
CA SER A 270 7.90 1.75 -2.76
C SER A 270 8.85 1.83 -1.56
N ALA A 271 9.95 1.08 -1.60
CA ALA A 271 11.00 1.16 -0.57
C ALA A 271 11.64 2.54 -0.55
N SER A 272 11.79 3.18 -1.71
CA SER A 272 12.29 4.56 -1.79
C SER A 272 11.41 5.54 -1.02
N LEU A 273 10.08 5.45 -1.16
CA LEU A 273 9.14 6.32 -0.45
C LEU A 273 9.15 6.05 1.07
N THR A 274 9.02 4.77 1.47
CA THR A 274 8.92 4.38 2.88
C THR A 274 10.19 4.64 3.69
N THR A 275 11.35 4.66 3.03
CA THR A 275 12.66 4.84 3.68
C THR A 275 13.20 6.27 3.60
N ASN A 276 12.56 7.16 2.84
CA ASN A 276 13.04 8.52 2.61
C ASN A 276 13.28 9.31 3.91
N TRP A 277 12.39 9.16 4.89
CA TRP A 277 12.47 9.86 6.18
C TRP A 277 13.16 9.05 7.29
N MET A 278 13.70 7.86 7.01
CA MET A 278 14.29 6.93 7.99
C MET A 278 15.73 7.31 8.40
N ASN A 279 15.96 8.58 8.71
CA ASN A 279 17.25 9.07 9.21
C ASN A 279 17.38 8.89 10.75
N LEU A 280 18.58 9.11 11.29
CA LEU A 280 18.83 8.90 12.73
C LEU A 280 18.02 9.84 13.63
N ALA A 281 17.66 11.04 13.18
CA ALA A 281 16.88 11.96 13.99
C ALA A 281 15.45 11.43 14.16
N GLU A 282 14.79 11.04 13.07
CA GLU A 282 13.42 10.51 13.12
C GLU A 282 13.37 9.15 13.82
N VAL A 283 14.37 8.29 13.56
CA VAL A 283 14.55 7.01 14.27
C VAL A 283 14.81 7.20 15.76
N LEU A 284 15.41 8.30 16.22
CA LEU A 284 15.57 8.56 17.65
C LEU A 284 14.35 9.24 18.28
N ARG A 285 13.58 10.01 17.51
CA ARG A 285 12.36 10.70 17.99
C ARG A 285 11.14 9.79 18.07
N GLY A 286 10.95 8.90 17.10
CA GLY A 286 9.78 8.04 16.99
C GLY A 286 8.77 8.45 15.93
N THR A 287 9.16 9.41 15.10
CA THR A 287 8.44 9.95 13.94
C THR A 287 8.77 9.16 12.68
N THR A 288 8.78 7.82 12.80
CA THR A 288 9.22 6.89 11.75
C THR A 288 8.10 6.48 10.78
N SER A 289 6.83 6.78 11.10
CA SER A 289 5.75 6.63 10.12
C SER A 289 5.89 7.71 9.04
N TRP A 290 5.86 7.33 7.77
CA TRP A 290 6.09 8.24 6.64
C TRP A 290 4.84 9.06 6.27
N THR A 291 3.64 8.50 6.47
CA THR A 291 2.38 9.15 6.07
C THR A 291 2.15 10.57 6.63
N PRO A 292 2.53 10.91 7.89
CA PRO A 292 2.35 12.27 8.39
C PRO A 292 3.27 13.31 7.73
N PHE A 293 4.28 12.90 6.96
CA PHE A 293 5.09 13.84 6.17
C PHE A 293 4.39 14.26 4.87
N LEU A 294 3.37 13.52 4.43
CA LEU A 294 2.68 13.74 3.16
C LEU A 294 1.24 14.22 3.35
N SER A 295 0.61 13.92 4.49
CA SER A 295 -0.80 14.24 4.76
C SER A 295 -1.01 14.73 6.18
N ALA A 296 -1.90 15.73 6.31
CA ALA A 296 -2.36 16.28 7.58
C ALA A 296 -3.55 15.52 8.19
N GLU A 297 -4.05 14.45 7.55
CA GLU A 297 -5.14 13.57 8.05
C GLU A 297 -4.90 13.17 9.52
N ARG A 298 -3.66 12.81 9.83
CA ARG A 298 -3.19 12.43 11.17
C ARG A 298 -2.66 13.66 11.92
N GLN A 299 -3.55 14.53 12.38
CA GLN A 299 -3.21 15.85 12.96
C GLN A 299 -2.05 15.80 13.96
N GLY A 300 -2.16 14.99 15.02
CA GLY A 300 -1.10 14.87 16.03
C GLY A 300 0.23 14.35 15.46
N GLY A 301 0.18 13.47 14.46
CA GLY A 301 1.37 12.99 13.76
C GLY A 301 2.02 14.05 12.88
N TYR A 302 1.21 14.83 12.16
CA TYR A 302 1.66 15.91 11.28
C TYR A 302 2.40 16.99 12.07
N GLU A 303 1.86 17.40 13.22
CA GLU A 303 2.56 18.36 14.08
C GLU A 303 3.84 17.79 14.69
N LEU A 304 3.86 16.50 15.08
CA LEU A 304 5.06 15.86 15.60
C LEU A 304 6.22 15.87 14.60
N VAL A 305 5.95 15.88 13.29
CA VAL A 305 6.97 15.94 12.25
C VAL A 305 7.27 17.36 11.78
N GLY A 306 6.27 18.26 11.76
CA GLY A 306 6.40 19.61 11.21
C GLY A 306 6.85 20.68 12.22
N GLU A 307 6.46 20.57 13.50
CA GLU A 307 6.61 21.67 14.46
C GLU A 307 7.95 21.62 15.23
N PRO A 308 8.75 22.70 15.22
CA PRO A 308 10.07 22.73 15.87
C PRO A 308 10.06 22.43 17.37
N VAL A 309 8.97 22.77 18.07
CA VAL A 309 8.84 22.51 19.52
C VAL A 309 8.75 21.01 19.81
N PHE A 310 7.99 20.26 19.02
CA PHE A 310 7.88 18.82 19.15
C PHE A 310 9.16 18.10 18.70
N VAL A 311 9.80 18.60 17.63
CA VAL A 311 11.14 18.15 17.19
C VAL A 311 12.13 18.25 18.37
N ALA A 312 12.23 19.42 18.99
CA ALA A 312 13.15 19.67 20.09
C ALA A 312 12.83 18.78 21.30
N GLY A 313 11.57 18.73 21.72
CA GLY A 313 11.14 17.98 22.89
C GLY A 313 11.38 16.47 22.74
N THR A 314 11.01 15.88 21.60
CA THR A 314 11.17 14.45 21.36
C THR A 314 12.64 14.03 21.26
N LEU A 315 13.51 14.86 20.68
CA LEU A 315 14.96 14.65 20.69
C LEU A 315 15.56 14.72 22.10
N LEU A 316 15.14 15.70 22.92
CA LEU A 316 15.60 15.80 24.31
C LEU A 316 15.22 14.56 25.12
N VAL A 317 14.00 14.03 24.93
CA VAL A 317 13.58 12.75 25.55
C VAL A 317 14.48 11.60 25.10
N ALA A 318 14.78 11.51 23.80
CA ALA A 318 15.68 10.48 23.26
C ALA A 318 17.09 10.58 23.88
N PHE A 319 17.65 11.80 23.97
CA PHE A 319 18.97 12.02 24.59
C PHE A 319 18.99 11.67 26.08
N LEU A 320 17.93 11.98 26.82
CA LEU A 320 17.80 11.55 28.22
C LEU A 320 17.74 10.03 28.35
N GLY A 321 17.06 9.35 27.41
CA GLY A 321 17.04 7.89 27.31
C GLY A 321 18.43 7.31 27.07
N LEU A 322 19.12 7.78 26.03
CA LEU A 322 20.49 7.37 25.68
C LEU A 322 21.47 7.63 26.82
N TRP A 323 21.42 8.82 27.43
CA TRP A 323 22.21 9.15 28.61
C TRP A 323 21.96 8.19 29.77
N GLY A 324 20.69 7.86 30.02
CA GLY A 324 20.29 6.89 31.02
C GLY A 324 20.89 5.49 30.79
N LEU A 325 20.98 5.03 29.54
CA LEU A 325 21.63 3.76 29.19
C LEU A 325 23.13 3.75 29.51
N THR A 326 23.80 4.91 29.48
CA THR A 326 25.23 5.02 29.86
C THR A 326 25.48 4.98 31.37
N ARG A 327 24.43 5.13 32.19
CA ARG A 327 24.60 5.17 33.65
C ARG A 327 24.99 3.80 34.19
N PRO A 328 25.91 3.74 35.17
CA PRO A 328 26.36 2.47 35.72
C PRO A 328 25.22 1.72 36.40
N GLN A 329 25.43 0.42 36.62
CA GLN A 329 24.52 -0.48 37.35
C GLN A 329 23.17 -0.78 36.69
N LEU A 330 22.93 -0.35 35.44
CA LEU A 330 21.73 -0.75 34.69
C LEU A 330 21.63 -2.29 34.57
N PRO A 331 20.57 -2.92 35.10
CA PRO A 331 20.32 -4.34 34.90
C PRO A 331 20.19 -4.71 33.42
N PHE A 332 20.87 -5.78 33.00
CA PHE A 332 20.80 -6.30 31.63
C PHE A 332 21.19 -5.29 30.54
N ALA A 333 22.05 -4.31 30.84
CA ALA A 333 22.45 -3.23 29.92
C ALA A 333 22.82 -3.69 28.50
N ARG A 334 23.43 -4.87 28.34
CA ARG A 334 23.76 -5.45 27.02
C ARG A 334 22.54 -5.83 26.20
N CYS A 335 21.52 -6.41 26.83
CA CYS A 335 20.29 -6.78 26.14
C CYS A 335 19.59 -5.52 25.63
N TRP A 336 19.52 -4.47 26.46
CA TRP A 336 18.96 -3.17 26.07
C TRP A 336 19.75 -2.50 24.94
N LEU A 337 21.09 -2.55 25.01
CA LEU A 337 21.93 -2.05 23.93
C LEU A 337 21.71 -2.82 22.63
N THR A 338 21.65 -4.16 22.67
CA THR A 338 21.37 -4.98 21.49
C THR A 338 20.00 -4.69 20.90
N ILE A 339 18.96 -4.55 21.74
CA ILE A 339 17.62 -4.16 21.31
C ILE A 339 17.66 -2.80 20.59
N LEU A 340 18.30 -1.79 21.18
CA LEU A 340 18.44 -0.46 20.59
C LEU A 340 19.15 -0.52 19.23
N LEU A 341 20.34 -1.15 19.19
CA LEU A 341 21.16 -1.21 17.98
C LEU A 341 20.48 -1.99 16.86
N LEU A 342 19.80 -3.09 17.18
CA LEU A 342 19.05 -3.87 16.19
C LEU A 342 17.89 -3.03 15.61
N GLY A 343 17.14 -2.33 16.45
CA GLY A 343 16.06 -1.46 16.00
C GLY A 343 16.56 -0.31 15.11
N VAL A 344 17.64 0.37 15.51
CA VAL A 344 18.26 1.43 14.70
C VAL A 344 18.79 0.86 13.38
N ALA A 345 19.56 -0.23 13.43
CA ALA A 345 20.17 -0.82 12.25
C ALA A 345 19.11 -1.29 11.24
N ALA A 346 18.03 -1.93 11.71
CA ALA A 346 16.94 -2.36 10.85
C ALA A 346 16.26 -1.19 10.13
N MET A 347 16.00 -0.08 10.83
CA MET A 347 15.31 1.08 10.24
C MET A 347 16.18 1.90 9.29
N VAL A 348 17.49 2.02 9.54
CA VAL A 348 18.39 2.78 8.65
C VAL A 348 19.01 1.94 7.53
N PHE A 349 18.74 0.61 7.51
CA PHE A 349 19.36 -0.34 6.58
C PHE A 349 19.24 0.07 5.11
N ALA A 350 18.09 0.62 4.72
CA ALA A 350 17.78 1.04 3.35
C ALA A 350 17.83 2.57 3.15
N THR A 351 18.44 3.32 4.08
CA THR A 351 18.46 4.79 4.07
C THR A 351 19.81 5.33 3.60
N ALA A 352 19.84 6.04 2.47
CA ALA A 352 21.01 6.79 2.01
C ALA A 352 21.08 8.17 2.70
N PRO A 353 22.29 8.72 2.98
CA PRO A 353 23.62 8.13 2.79
C PRO A 353 24.10 7.31 4.02
N ILE A 354 23.23 7.01 4.99
CA ILE A 354 23.61 6.41 6.29
C ILE A 354 24.11 4.97 6.12
N SER A 355 23.40 4.17 5.31
CA SER A 355 23.74 2.79 5.05
C SER A 355 24.51 2.66 3.73
N PRO A 356 25.69 2.02 3.71
CA PRO A 356 26.38 1.69 2.46
C PRO A 356 25.62 0.61 1.66
N LEU A 357 24.67 -0.08 2.29
CA LEU A 357 23.79 -1.07 1.68
C LEU A 357 22.45 -0.46 1.25
N ALA A 358 22.27 0.87 1.27
CA ALA A 358 20.97 1.49 1.05
C ALA A 358 20.32 1.05 -0.28
N SER A 359 21.09 1.02 -1.38
CA SER A 359 20.58 0.57 -2.69
C SER A 359 20.18 -0.91 -2.67
N TRP A 360 21.04 -1.79 -2.16
CA TRP A 360 20.74 -3.22 -1.97
C TRP A 360 19.54 -3.45 -1.05
N GLY A 361 19.42 -2.64 0.00
CA GLY A 361 18.33 -2.70 0.95
C GLY A 361 17.01 -2.33 0.31
N ARG A 362 16.96 -1.29 -0.53
CA ARG A 362 15.76 -0.92 -1.28
C ARG A 362 15.35 -2.00 -2.28
N ILE A 363 16.29 -2.53 -3.06
CA ILE A 363 16.05 -3.65 -3.98
C ILE A 363 15.46 -4.85 -3.22
N PHE A 364 16.04 -5.21 -2.07
CA PHE A 364 15.51 -6.28 -1.25
C PHE A 364 14.08 -5.98 -0.75
N LEU A 365 13.83 -4.76 -0.25
CA LEU A 365 12.51 -4.36 0.27
C LEU A 365 11.45 -4.15 -0.81
N ASP A 366 11.86 -3.99 -2.07
CA ASP A 366 10.96 -3.94 -3.22
C ASP A 366 10.71 -5.33 -3.83
N GLY A 367 11.60 -6.30 -3.61
CA GLY A 367 11.42 -7.70 -3.99
C GLY A 367 11.07 -8.62 -2.80
N ALA A 368 11.92 -9.63 -2.54
CA ALA A 368 11.66 -10.68 -1.54
C ALA A 368 11.41 -10.18 -0.09
N GLY A 369 11.85 -8.96 0.21
CA GLY A 369 11.66 -8.27 1.49
C GLY A 369 10.43 -7.37 1.54
N ALA A 370 9.53 -7.36 0.55
CA ALA A 370 8.33 -6.54 0.51
C ALA A 370 7.50 -6.52 1.82
N PRO A 371 7.30 -7.66 2.53
CA PRO A 371 6.60 -7.63 3.82
C PRO A 371 7.27 -6.77 4.91
N LEU A 372 8.58 -6.51 4.79
CA LEU A 372 9.40 -5.69 5.69
C LEU A 372 9.50 -4.22 5.27
N ARG A 373 9.01 -3.83 4.08
CA ARG A 373 9.20 -2.49 3.47
C ARG A 373 8.89 -1.34 4.42
N ASN A 374 7.79 -1.45 5.17
CA ASN A 374 7.49 -0.55 6.30
C ASN A 374 8.39 -0.84 7.52
N LEU A 375 9.63 -0.35 7.47
CA LEU A 375 10.65 -0.58 8.51
C LEU A 375 10.30 0.04 9.87
N HIS A 376 9.37 1.00 9.95
CA HIS A 376 8.92 1.57 11.24
C HIS A 376 8.31 0.52 12.19
N LYS A 377 7.98 -0.69 11.71
CA LYS A 377 7.60 -1.83 12.56
C LYS A 377 8.66 -2.14 13.62
N PHE A 378 9.93 -1.78 13.39
CA PHE A 378 11.06 -1.95 14.33
C PHE A 378 11.19 -0.82 15.37
N ASP A 379 10.41 0.25 15.28
CA ASP A 379 10.46 1.38 16.22
C ASP A 379 10.29 0.97 17.70
N PRO A 380 9.42 0.01 18.08
CA PRO A 380 9.24 -0.41 19.47
C PRO A 380 10.53 -0.89 20.15
N LEU A 381 11.49 -1.45 19.39
CA LEU A 381 12.80 -1.82 19.94
C LEU A 381 13.55 -0.57 20.45
N VAL A 382 13.54 0.50 19.66
CA VAL A 382 14.20 1.76 20.01
C VAL A 382 13.46 2.45 21.16
N ARG A 383 12.13 2.60 21.08
CA ARG A 383 11.34 3.25 22.13
C ARG A 383 11.50 2.58 23.48
N LEU A 384 11.39 1.26 23.50
CA LEU A 384 11.47 0.49 24.74
C LEU A 384 12.85 0.66 25.40
N ALA A 385 13.94 0.61 24.63
CA ALA A 385 15.28 0.82 25.15
C ALA A 385 15.49 2.25 25.68
N LEU A 386 14.97 3.27 24.98
CA LEU A 386 15.07 4.66 25.40
C LEU A 386 14.29 4.94 26.69
N VAL A 387 13.06 4.44 26.83
CA VAL A 387 12.27 4.65 28.06
C VAL A 387 12.86 3.89 29.26
N VAL A 388 13.51 2.74 29.03
CA VAL A 388 14.29 2.03 30.07
C VAL A 388 15.48 2.86 30.53
N GLY A 389 16.23 3.41 29.57
CA GLY A 389 17.32 4.34 29.86
C GLY A 389 16.84 5.54 30.66
N LEU A 390 15.77 6.20 30.22
CA LEU A 390 15.19 7.37 30.86
C LEU A 390 14.74 7.06 32.30
N ALA A 391 14.04 5.94 32.52
CA ALA A 391 13.62 5.51 33.85
C ALA A 391 14.81 5.33 34.79
N HIS A 392 15.91 4.76 34.29
CA HIS A 392 17.15 4.55 35.05
C HIS A 392 17.88 5.88 35.33
N GLY A 393 18.01 6.73 34.32
CA GLY A 393 18.68 8.04 34.44
C GLY A 393 17.99 8.97 35.42
N LEU A 394 16.65 8.94 35.48
CA LEU A 394 15.84 9.77 36.37
C LEU A 394 15.55 9.12 37.73
N ALA A 395 16.16 7.97 38.04
CA ALA A 395 15.87 7.22 39.26
C ALA A 395 16.05 8.04 40.55
N HIS A 396 17.06 8.92 40.57
CA HIS A 396 17.42 9.72 41.74
C HIS A 396 16.68 11.06 41.86
N LEU A 397 15.84 11.41 40.87
CA LEU A 397 15.12 12.68 40.90
C LEU A 397 14.04 12.65 42.01
N PRO A 398 14.03 13.63 42.93
CA PRO A 398 13.13 13.61 44.08
C PRO A 398 11.72 14.08 43.70
N TRP A 399 10.82 13.10 43.53
CA TRP A 399 9.40 13.36 43.28
C TRP A 399 8.64 13.64 44.59
N PRO A 400 7.78 14.67 44.65
CA PRO A 400 7.11 15.10 45.87
C PRO A 400 6.06 14.09 46.31
N GLY A 401 5.36 13.49 45.35
CA GLY A 401 4.30 12.51 45.59
C GLY A 401 3.28 13.06 46.59
N LEU A 402 2.95 12.28 47.62
CA LEU A 402 2.03 12.69 48.70
C LEU A 402 2.76 13.08 50.00
N SER A 403 4.08 13.27 49.97
CA SER A 403 4.88 13.52 51.18
C SER A 403 4.94 15.01 51.52
N ARG A 404 4.34 15.42 52.65
CA ARG A 404 4.38 16.82 53.15
C ARG A 404 5.81 17.36 53.28
N GLU A 405 6.74 16.55 53.79
CA GLU A 405 8.16 16.93 53.91
C GLU A 405 8.85 17.18 52.56
N ARG A 406 8.47 16.43 51.51
CA ARG A 406 9.02 16.69 50.17
C ARG A 406 8.38 17.93 49.56
N TRP A 407 7.09 18.15 49.78
CA TRP A 407 6.41 19.38 49.38
C TRP A 407 7.03 20.63 50.03
N ALA A 408 7.51 20.56 51.26
CA ALA A 408 8.25 21.66 51.90
C ALA A 408 9.54 22.04 51.15
N ARG A 409 10.24 21.08 50.52
CA ARG A 409 11.41 21.37 49.67
C ARG A 409 11.01 21.98 48.33
N TRP A 410 9.84 21.63 47.82
CA TRP A 410 9.29 22.17 46.57
C TRP A 410 8.86 23.64 46.70
N LEU A 411 8.54 24.10 47.91
CA LEU A 411 8.28 25.52 48.20
C LEU A 411 9.53 26.42 48.15
N HIS A 412 10.73 25.83 48.18
CA HIS A 412 12.02 26.53 48.13
C HIS A 412 12.89 26.01 46.97
N PRO A 413 12.48 26.22 45.70
CA PRO A 413 13.25 25.76 44.53
C PRO A 413 14.64 26.40 44.45
N GLU A 414 14.81 27.62 44.97
CA GLU A 414 16.08 28.34 45.06
C GLU A 414 17.11 27.64 45.97
N LYS A 415 16.64 26.85 46.95
CA LYS A 415 17.49 26.07 47.87
C LYS A 415 17.66 24.61 47.44
N ASN A 416 16.87 24.15 46.47
CA ASN A 416 16.79 22.73 46.09
C ASN A 416 16.85 22.58 44.57
N ALA A 417 18.07 22.55 44.00
CA ALA A 417 18.29 22.44 42.54
C ALA A 417 17.63 21.22 41.86
N GLU A 418 17.24 20.20 42.62
CA GLU A 418 16.50 19.05 42.11
C GLU A 418 15.03 19.36 41.76
N VAL A 419 14.45 20.39 42.37
CA VAL A 419 13.06 20.82 42.12
C VAL A 419 12.92 21.44 40.72
N PRO A 420 13.74 22.43 40.31
CA PRO A 420 13.73 22.94 38.93
C PRO A 420 13.96 21.85 37.88
N ARG A 421 14.83 20.87 38.16
CA ARG A 421 15.05 19.72 37.25
C ARG A 421 13.80 18.86 37.11
N ALA A 422 13.12 18.55 38.20
CA ALA A 422 11.86 17.81 38.18
C ALA A 422 10.77 18.57 37.41
N ILE A 423 10.65 19.89 37.62
CA ILE A 423 9.73 20.76 36.88
C ILE A 423 10.08 20.75 35.38
N ALA A 424 11.34 20.89 35.00
CA ALA A 424 11.77 20.86 33.61
C ALA A 424 11.42 19.53 32.93
N ILE A 425 11.59 18.40 33.62
CA ILE A 425 11.16 17.08 33.11
C ILE A 425 9.64 17.00 32.99
N CYS A 426 8.87 17.49 33.97
CA CYS A 426 7.42 17.52 33.88
C CYS A 426 6.92 18.38 32.71
N LEU A 427 7.52 19.56 32.51
CA LEU A 427 7.22 20.43 31.37
C LEU A 427 7.58 19.76 30.05
N LEU A 428 8.75 19.11 29.97
CA LEU A 428 9.14 18.35 28.79
C LEU A 428 8.12 17.25 28.47
N VAL A 429 7.70 16.47 29.47
CA VAL A 429 6.68 15.42 29.30
C VAL A 429 5.34 16.02 28.85
N ALA A 430 4.91 17.14 29.45
CA ALA A 430 3.69 17.83 29.06
C ALA A 430 3.74 18.32 27.60
N VAL A 431 4.86 18.91 27.18
CA VAL A 431 5.08 19.37 25.80
C VAL A 431 5.06 18.19 24.82
N VAL A 432 5.89 17.16 25.03
CA VAL A 432 6.00 16.06 24.03
C VAL A 432 4.75 15.19 23.93
N THR A 433 3.86 15.24 24.92
CA THR A 433 2.58 14.53 24.91
C THR A 433 1.39 15.44 24.59
N ALA A 434 1.64 16.70 24.21
CA ALA A 434 0.59 17.70 23.98
C ALA A 434 -0.38 17.33 22.86
N THR A 435 0.09 16.69 21.79
CA THR A 435 -0.79 16.20 20.72
C THR A 435 -1.80 15.15 21.23
N GLY A 436 -1.50 14.47 22.33
CA GLY A 436 -2.43 13.58 23.02
C GLY A 436 -3.48 14.34 23.85
N TRP A 437 -3.06 15.18 24.80
CA TRP A 437 -4.00 15.84 25.73
C TRP A 437 -4.71 17.07 25.14
N SER A 438 -4.28 17.57 23.98
CA SER A 438 -4.99 18.59 23.19
C SER A 438 -6.11 18.04 22.30
N GLY A 439 -6.37 16.72 22.35
CA GLY A 439 -7.48 16.12 21.60
C GLY A 439 -7.17 15.78 20.14
N ARG A 440 -5.90 15.72 19.74
CA ARG A 440 -5.46 15.56 18.33
C ARG A 440 -5.09 14.11 17.95
N ILE A 441 -5.62 13.13 18.70
CA ILE A 441 -5.43 11.69 18.38
C ILE A 441 -6.40 11.24 17.29
N ALA A 442 -7.66 11.66 17.36
CA ALA A 442 -8.64 11.37 16.33
C ALA A 442 -8.24 12.05 15.00
N ALA A 443 -8.58 11.43 13.88
CA ALA A 443 -8.33 12.01 12.57
C ALA A 443 -9.09 13.33 12.39
N ALA A 444 -8.58 14.20 11.51
CA ALA A 444 -9.17 15.52 11.26
C ALA A 444 -10.62 15.46 10.75
N ASP A 445 -10.93 14.40 10.02
CA ASP A 445 -12.18 14.15 9.32
C ASP A 445 -12.93 12.93 9.90
N ALA A 446 -12.82 12.72 11.21
CA ALA A 446 -13.66 11.76 11.94
C ALA A 446 -15.15 12.12 11.81
N TYR A 447 -16.02 11.11 11.77
CA TYR A 447 -17.45 11.23 11.47
C TYR A 447 -18.32 10.86 12.68
N ARG A 448 -19.60 11.28 12.70
CA ARG A 448 -20.54 10.93 13.79
C ARG A 448 -21.11 9.51 13.64
N SER A 449 -21.65 9.25 12.47
CA SER A 449 -22.24 7.98 12.05
C SER A 449 -22.25 7.94 10.52
N VAL A 450 -22.41 6.74 9.97
CA VAL A 450 -22.81 6.61 8.56
C VAL A 450 -24.25 7.12 8.46
N PRO A 451 -24.58 8.03 7.53
CA PRO A 451 -25.94 8.54 7.36
C PRO A 451 -26.94 7.46 6.94
N ASP A 452 -28.20 7.61 7.34
CA ASP A 452 -29.26 6.62 7.11
C ASP A 452 -29.49 6.32 5.62
N TYR A 453 -29.31 7.31 4.73
CA TYR A 453 -29.46 7.11 3.28
C TYR A 453 -28.51 6.07 2.70
N TRP A 454 -27.34 5.83 3.32
CA TRP A 454 -26.44 4.75 2.91
C TRP A 454 -26.97 3.38 3.33
N THR A 455 -27.56 3.28 4.53
CA THR A 455 -28.20 2.07 5.02
C THR A 455 -29.44 1.75 4.20
N GLU A 456 -30.30 2.75 3.94
CA GLU A 456 -31.50 2.60 3.10
C GLU A 456 -31.14 2.15 1.67
N ALA A 457 -30.14 2.78 1.05
CA ALA A 457 -29.66 2.39 -0.27
C ALA A 457 -29.11 0.96 -0.28
N ALA A 458 -28.35 0.57 0.74
CA ALA A 458 -27.80 -0.77 0.85
C ALA A 458 -28.89 -1.83 1.09
N ASP A 459 -29.85 -1.56 1.97
CA ASP A 459 -30.99 -2.45 2.24
C ASP A 459 -31.84 -2.66 0.98
N TRP A 460 -32.08 -1.59 0.21
CA TRP A 460 -32.77 -1.67 -1.08
C TRP A 460 -32.00 -2.51 -2.09
N LEU A 461 -30.67 -2.33 -2.21
CA LEU A 461 -29.83 -3.15 -3.09
C LEU A 461 -29.83 -4.62 -2.67
N ASN A 462 -29.68 -4.88 -1.37
CA ASN A 462 -29.69 -6.23 -0.82
C ASN A 462 -31.02 -6.93 -1.10
N SER A 463 -32.16 -6.21 -1.04
CA SER A 463 -33.47 -6.79 -1.32
C SER A 463 -33.73 -6.96 -2.82
N GLU A 464 -33.59 -5.90 -3.63
CA GLU A 464 -33.98 -5.93 -5.04
C GLU A 464 -33.04 -6.77 -5.90
N VAL A 465 -31.72 -6.70 -5.68
CA VAL A 465 -30.75 -7.52 -6.42
C VAL A 465 -30.94 -9.00 -6.09
N ALA A 466 -31.20 -9.35 -4.82
CA ALA A 466 -31.46 -10.73 -4.43
C ALA A 466 -32.80 -11.24 -4.97
N LYS A 467 -33.83 -10.40 -4.97
CA LYS A 467 -35.16 -10.72 -5.51
C LYS A 467 -35.13 -10.94 -7.03
N GLU A 468 -34.37 -10.12 -7.76
CA GLU A 468 -34.18 -10.29 -9.20
C GLU A 468 -33.46 -11.61 -9.53
N ALA A 469 -32.46 -11.99 -8.73
CA ALA A 469 -31.75 -13.25 -8.92
C ALA A 469 -32.60 -14.48 -8.53
N GLY A 470 -33.51 -14.34 -7.56
CA GLY A 470 -34.29 -15.47 -7.04
C GLY A 470 -33.40 -16.57 -6.44
N GLU A 471 -33.84 -17.82 -6.54
CA GLU A 471 -33.09 -18.98 -6.02
C GLU A 471 -32.13 -19.60 -7.03
N THR A 472 -32.40 -19.42 -8.32
CA THR A 472 -31.74 -20.10 -9.44
C THR A 472 -30.74 -19.23 -10.18
N HIS A 473 -30.66 -17.92 -9.93
CA HIS A 473 -29.65 -17.05 -10.54
C HIS A 473 -28.69 -16.49 -9.49
N ALA A 474 -27.48 -16.10 -9.92
CA ALA A 474 -26.53 -15.39 -9.10
C ALA A 474 -26.88 -13.88 -9.06
N PRO A 475 -26.69 -13.17 -7.93
CA PRO A 475 -26.93 -11.73 -7.88
C PRO A 475 -25.95 -10.96 -8.78
N ALA A 476 -26.47 -10.02 -9.57
CA ALA A 476 -25.65 -9.11 -10.36
C ALA A 476 -24.84 -8.15 -9.47
N ARG A 477 -23.73 -7.63 -9.99
CA ARG A 477 -22.87 -6.70 -9.27
C ARG A 477 -23.40 -5.27 -9.31
N THR A 478 -23.22 -4.55 -8.20
CA THR A 478 -23.40 -3.10 -8.12
C THR A 478 -22.07 -2.37 -8.25
N MET A 479 -21.92 -1.48 -9.24
CA MET A 479 -20.72 -0.62 -9.37
C MET A 479 -20.95 0.73 -8.69
N ILE A 480 -20.06 1.09 -7.77
CA ILE A 480 -20.11 2.34 -7.01
C ILE A 480 -19.29 3.40 -7.74
N LEU A 481 -19.88 4.57 -7.97
CA LEU A 481 -19.33 5.65 -8.78
C LEU A 481 -19.48 7.00 -8.07
N PRO A 482 -18.56 7.97 -8.24
CA PRO A 482 -17.34 7.89 -9.03
C PRO A 482 -16.21 7.13 -8.29
N LYS A 483 -15.13 6.85 -9.01
CA LYS A 483 -13.86 6.37 -8.43
C LYS A 483 -13.29 7.38 -7.43
N ALA A 484 -12.65 6.88 -6.38
CA ALA A 484 -12.01 7.69 -5.34
C ALA A 484 -10.87 6.90 -4.70
N ARG A 485 -9.75 7.55 -4.35
CA ARG A 485 -8.61 6.87 -3.72
C ARG A 485 -9.00 6.13 -2.43
N PHE A 486 -9.81 6.81 -1.63
CA PHE A 486 -10.41 6.34 -0.39
C PHE A 486 -11.82 6.93 -0.29
N ALA A 487 -12.69 6.25 0.46
CA ALA A 487 -14.01 6.75 0.78
C ALA A 487 -13.90 7.94 1.76
N ARG A 488 -14.00 9.16 1.19
CA ARG A 488 -13.96 10.42 1.93
C ARG A 488 -15.17 11.28 1.57
N GLN A 489 -16.18 11.19 2.41
CA GLN A 489 -17.43 11.91 2.23
C GLN A 489 -17.40 13.28 2.91
N THR A 490 -18.33 14.14 2.53
CA THR A 490 -18.56 15.46 3.12
C THR A 490 -18.90 15.39 4.61
N TRP A 491 -19.52 14.30 5.06
CA TRP A 491 -19.82 14.02 6.47
C TRP A 491 -18.67 13.35 7.24
N GLY A 492 -17.63 12.90 6.55
CA GLY A 492 -16.35 12.46 7.12
C GLY A 492 -15.67 11.33 6.35
N ASN A 493 -14.57 10.83 6.90
CA ASN A 493 -13.66 9.88 6.27
C ASN A 493 -13.84 8.48 6.87
N THR A 494 -14.34 7.54 6.06
CA THR A 494 -14.47 6.13 6.44
C THR A 494 -13.31 5.27 5.96
N ARG A 495 -12.49 5.79 5.03
CA ARG A 495 -11.35 5.13 4.36
C ARG A 495 -11.76 3.94 3.48
N ASP A 496 -12.49 2.96 4.02
CA ASP A 496 -13.20 1.94 3.25
C ASP A 496 -14.61 2.42 2.87
N GLU A 497 -15.18 1.87 1.79
CA GLU A 497 -16.52 2.20 1.33
C GLU A 497 -17.62 1.89 2.36
N PRO A 498 -18.62 2.79 2.58
CA PRO A 498 -19.81 2.49 3.39
C PRO A 498 -20.56 1.23 2.93
N ALA A 499 -20.48 0.91 1.65
CA ALA A 499 -21.02 -0.32 1.07
C ALA A 499 -20.36 -1.60 1.62
N GLN A 500 -19.08 -1.58 2.01
CA GLN A 500 -18.35 -2.78 2.42
C GLN A 500 -18.96 -3.52 3.64
N PRO A 501 -19.41 -2.85 4.71
CA PRO A 501 -20.13 -3.50 5.80
C PRO A 501 -21.65 -3.63 5.60
N LEU A 502 -22.25 -2.88 4.66
CA LEU A 502 -23.70 -2.78 4.48
C LEU A 502 -24.26 -3.67 3.36
N LEU A 503 -23.48 -3.96 2.30
CA LEU A 503 -23.92 -4.80 1.20
C LEU A 503 -23.60 -6.28 1.43
N ASP A 504 -24.61 -7.12 1.22
CA ASP A 504 -24.51 -8.58 1.16
C ASP A 504 -24.43 -9.09 -0.29
N VAL A 505 -24.78 -8.24 -1.26
CA VAL A 505 -24.72 -8.52 -2.70
C VAL A 505 -23.39 -8.07 -3.32
N PRO A 506 -22.95 -8.67 -4.46
CA PRO A 506 -21.69 -8.30 -5.11
C PRO A 506 -21.63 -6.81 -5.43
N TRP A 507 -20.49 -6.18 -5.12
CA TRP A 507 -20.24 -4.79 -5.47
C TRP A 507 -18.81 -4.58 -5.97
N VAL A 508 -18.54 -3.44 -6.61
CA VAL A 508 -17.19 -3.01 -7.02
C VAL A 508 -17.08 -1.49 -6.95
N VAL A 509 -15.90 -1.02 -6.57
CA VAL A 509 -15.48 0.38 -6.69
C VAL A 509 -14.06 0.39 -7.25
N ARG A 510 -13.68 1.47 -7.94
CA ARG A 510 -12.27 1.74 -8.24
C ARG A 510 -11.67 2.59 -7.13
N ASP A 511 -10.99 1.93 -6.19
CA ASP A 511 -10.23 2.57 -5.11
C ASP A 511 -8.73 2.62 -5.43
N SER A 512 -7.90 3.09 -4.48
CA SER A 512 -6.45 3.23 -4.70
C SER A 512 -5.72 1.90 -4.97
N VAL A 513 -6.13 0.80 -4.32
CA VAL A 513 -5.47 -0.50 -4.43
C VAL A 513 -6.51 -1.63 -4.32
N PRO A 514 -7.19 -1.97 -5.43
CA PRO A 514 -8.06 -3.14 -5.47
C PRO A 514 -7.23 -4.41 -5.21
N LEU A 515 -7.67 -5.31 -4.33
CA LEU A 515 -6.96 -6.57 -4.05
C LEU A 515 -7.36 -7.68 -5.03
N VAL A 516 -7.28 -7.35 -6.32
CA VAL A 516 -7.59 -8.22 -7.45
C VAL A 516 -6.38 -8.33 -8.38
N GLN A 517 -6.43 -9.21 -9.38
CA GLN A 517 -5.39 -9.33 -10.40
C GLN A 517 -5.28 -8.02 -11.20
N PRO A 518 -4.07 -7.63 -11.62
CA PRO A 518 -3.83 -6.35 -12.30
C PRO A 518 -4.67 -6.18 -13.57
N GLU A 519 -4.93 -7.24 -14.32
CA GLU A 519 -5.75 -7.20 -15.54
C GLU A 519 -7.20 -6.82 -15.24
N ALA A 520 -7.74 -7.22 -14.09
CA ALA A 520 -9.08 -6.82 -13.63
C ALA A 520 -9.13 -5.33 -13.26
N ILE A 521 -8.03 -4.78 -12.73
CA ILE A 521 -7.89 -3.34 -12.45
C ILE A 521 -7.89 -2.56 -13.77
N ARG A 522 -7.14 -3.02 -14.78
CA ARG A 522 -7.13 -2.40 -16.12
C ARG A 522 -8.52 -2.42 -16.78
N GLY A 523 -9.23 -3.54 -16.69
CA GLY A 523 -10.61 -3.66 -17.16
C GLY A 523 -11.56 -2.66 -16.48
N LEU A 524 -11.43 -2.52 -15.14
CA LEU A 524 -12.18 -1.53 -14.38
C LEU A 524 -11.83 -0.10 -14.81
N ASP A 525 -10.55 0.21 -15.03
CA ASP A 525 -10.11 1.53 -15.51
C ASP A 525 -10.66 1.86 -16.92
N GLY A 526 -10.76 0.86 -17.81
CA GLY A 526 -11.43 1.01 -19.12
C GLY A 526 -12.89 1.44 -19.00
N VAL A 527 -13.66 0.76 -18.15
CA VAL A 527 -15.08 1.07 -17.92
C VAL A 527 -15.26 2.44 -17.26
N GLN A 528 -14.44 2.78 -16.27
CA GLN A 528 -14.50 4.07 -15.58
C GLN A 528 -14.27 5.24 -16.56
N ARG A 529 -13.38 5.09 -17.53
CA ARG A 529 -13.10 6.14 -18.53
C ARG A 529 -14.31 6.42 -19.42
N GLU A 530 -15.03 5.39 -19.86
CA GLU A 530 -16.25 5.58 -20.65
C GLU A 530 -17.38 6.20 -19.82
N LEU A 531 -17.57 5.75 -18.58
CA LEU A 531 -18.55 6.34 -17.65
C LEU A 531 -18.27 7.84 -17.43
N GLU A 532 -17.00 8.24 -17.38
CA GLU A 532 -16.58 9.62 -17.16
C GLU A 532 -16.56 10.50 -18.42
N ALA A 533 -17.00 10.00 -19.59
CA ALA A 533 -16.91 10.75 -20.85
C ALA A 533 -17.79 12.02 -20.88
N GLY A 534 -19.01 11.95 -20.33
CA GLY A 534 -20.03 13.01 -20.42
C GLY A 534 -20.75 13.08 -21.77
N THR A 535 -20.54 12.10 -22.65
CA THR A 535 -21.13 11.96 -23.99
C THR A 535 -21.97 10.68 -24.07
N ALA A 536 -22.78 10.54 -25.13
CA ALA A 536 -23.54 9.31 -25.37
C ALA A 536 -22.62 8.17 -25.78
N ILE A 537 -22.75 7.00 -25.16
CA ILE A 537 -22.03 5.77 -25.50
C ILE A 537 -23.05 4.62 -25.58
N PRO A 538 -23.63 4.37 -26.78
CA PRO A 538 -24.73 3.41 -26.93
C PRO A 538 -24.40 1.97 -26.50
N SER A 539 -23.13 1.54 -26.62
CA SER A 539 -22.68 0.19 -26.25
C SER A 539 -22.33 0.01 -24.77
N LEU A 540 -22.42 1.06 -23.95
CA LEU A 540 -21.89 1.07 -22.58
C LEU A 540 -22.65 0.11 -21.65
N SER A 541 -23.99 0.04 -21.75
CA SER A 541 -24.82 -0.86 -20.94
C SER A 541 -24.48 -2.33 -21.22
N ALA A 542 -24.32 -2.71 -22.50
CA ALA A 542 -23.89 -4.04 -22.90
C ALA A 542 -22.47 -4.39 -22.43
N ALA A 543 -21.55 -3.40 -22.44
CA ALA A 543 -20.20 -3.58 -21.92
C ALA A 543 -20.21 -3.80 -20.40
N LEU A 544 -20.94 -2.99 -19.63
CA LEU A 544 -21.12 -3.16 -18.18
C LEU A 544 -21.75 -4.51 -17.83
N TRP A 545 -22.74 -4.94 -18.62
CA TRP A 545 -23.40 -6.22 -18.41
C TRP A 545 -22.44 -7.39 -18.60
N GLN A 546 -21.57 -7.34 -19.61
CA GLN A 546 -20.49 -8.32 -19.77
C GLN A 546 -19.53 -8.35 -18.57
N GLN A 547 -19.32 -7.23 -17.87
CA GLN A 547 -18.50 -7.17 -16.65
C GLN A 547 -19.22 -7.68 -15.39
N GLY A 548 -20.46 -8.15 -15.52
CA GLY A 548 -21.30 -8.61 -14.43
C GLY A 548 -22.05 -7.50 -13.68
N VAL A 549 -22.09 -6.28 -14.23
CA VAL A 549 -22.67 -5.10 -13.55
C VAL A 549 -24.12 -4.90 -13.97
N GLY A 550 -25.06 -5.15 -13.06
CA GLY A 550 -26.50 -4.92 -13.27
C GLY A 550 -27.02 -3.63 -12.64
N TYR A 551 -26.26 -3.04 -11.72
CA TYR A 551 -26.65 -1.84 -11.00
C TYR A 551 -25.47 -0.87 -10.87
N LEU A 552 -25.76 0.42 -10.92
CA LEU A 552 -24.81 1.49 -10.62
C LEU A 552 -25.30 2.27 -9.40
N ALA A 553 -24.45 2.46 -8.40
CA ALA A 553 -24.69 3.32 -7.25
C ALA A 553 -23.87 4.61 -7.43
N LEU A 554 -24.53 5.67 -7.88
CA LEU A 554 -23.93 6.98 -8.10
C LEU A 554 -24.05 7.82 -6.83
N ARG A 555 -22.92 8.15 -6.21
CA ARG A 555 -22.85 8.93 -4.96
C ARG A 555 -22.37 10.36 -5.20
N PHE A 556 -23.08 11.31 -4.60
CA PHE A 556 -22.81 12.74 -4.69
C PHE A 556 -22.20 13.32 -3.41
N ASP A 557 -22.00 12.48 -2.39
CA ASP A 557 -21.57 12.89 -1.05
C ASP A 557 -20.05 12.88 -0.82
N LEU A 558 -19.24 12.60 -1.85
CA LEU A 558 -17.78 12.70 -1.77
C LEU A 558 -17.30 14.15 -1.60
N THR A 559 -16.24 14.37 -0.82
CA THR A 559 -15.61 15.70 -0.74
C THR A 559 -15.07 16.11 -2.11
N THR A 560 -15.29 17.35 -2.52
CA THR A 560 -14.72 17.86 -3.77
C THR A 560 -13.22 18.09 -3.61
N ALA A 561 -12.40 17.28 -4.29
CA ALA A 561 -10.97 17.43 -4.39
C ALA A 561 -10.46 17.03 -5.78
N ALA A 562 -9.19 17.31 -6.08
CA ALA A 562 -8.59 17.02 -7.40
C ALA A 562 -8.64 15.52 -7.77
N ASP A 563 -8.69 14.63 -6.77
CA ASP A 563 -8.74 13.17 -6.92
C ASP A 563 -10.17 12.59 -6.88
N THR A 564 -11.19 13.45 -6.88
CA THR A 564 -12.61 13.09 -6.79
C THR A 564 -13.43 13.98 -7.73
N PRO A 565 -13.53 13.62 -9.03
CA PRO A 565 -14.05 14.49 -10.08
C PRO A 565 -15.58 14.72 -10.03
N GLY A 566 -16.28 14.06 -9.10
CA GLY A 566 -17.71 14.19 -8.87
C GLY A 566 -18.60 13.38 -9.83
N ALA A 567 -19.84 13.13 -9.41
CA ALA A 567 -20.77 12.24 -10.11
C ALA A 567 -21.49 12.87 -11.33
N LYS A 568 -21.60 14.20 -11.42
CA LYS A 568 -22.40 14.90 -12.45
C LYS A 568 -21.97 14.63 -13.90
N ARG A 569 -20.68 14.36 -14.13
CA ARG A 569 -20.22 14.00 -15.48
C ARG A 569 -20.69 12.59 -15.86
N ILE A 570 -20.65 11.67 -14.90
CA ILE A 570 -21.13 10.30 -15.08
C ILE A 570 -22.64 10.28 -15.29
N GLU A 571 -23.40 11.01 -14.46
CA GLU A 571 -24.86 11.17 -14.61
C GLU A 571 -25.22 11.58 -16.05
N ARG A 572 -24.54 12.60 -16.60
CA ARG A 572 -24.72 13.02 -18.00
C ARG A 572 -24.39 11.93 -19.02
N THR A 573 -23.39 11.09 -18.79
CA THR A 573 -23.11 9.94 -19.65
C THR A 573 -24.28 8.96 -19.63
N LEU A 574 -24.80 8.65 -18.43
CA LEU A 574 -25.92 7.70 -18.25
C LEU A 574 -27.20 8.23 -18.90
N GLU A 575 -27.56 9.50 -18.68
CA GLU A 575 -28.76 10.12 -19.27
C GLU A 575 -28.72 10.17 -20.80
N ARG A 576 -27.52 10.26 -21.39
CA ARG A 576 -27.31 10.34 -22.84
C ARG A 576 -27.14 8.97 -23.50
N SER A 577 -26.96 7.91 -22.72
CA SER A 577 -26.70 6.56 -23.21
C SER A 577 -27.92 5.66 -22.96
N GLY A 578 -28.24 4.79 -23.92
CA GLY A 578 -29.32 3.82 -23.76
C GLY A 578 -28.97 2.72 -22.74
N GLY A 579 -29.98 2.23 -22.02
CA GLY A 579 -29.84 1.09 -21.09
C GLY A 579 -29.59 1.43 -19.64
N PHE A 580 -29.81 2.68 -19.26
CA PHE A 580 -29.74 3.12 -17.87
C PHE A 580 -31.09 3.69 -17.45
N SER A 581 -31.66 3.13 -16.39
CA SER A 581 -32.89 3.65 -15.79
C SER A 581 -32.68 3.91 -14.31
N LYS A 582 -33.08 5.10 -13.84
CA LYS A 582 -33.01 5.44 -12.42
C LYS A 582 -34.05 4.61 -11.66
N ALA A 583 -33.58 3.71 -10.79
CA ALA A 583 -34.41 2.76 -10.05
C ALA A 583 -34.79 3.28 -8.66
N ALA A 584 -33.87 3.99 -8.00
CA ALA A 584 -34.10 4.57 -6.67
C ALA A 584 -33.17 5.77 -6.41
N ALA A 585 -33.51 6.57 -5.41
CA ALA A 585 -32.64 7.63 -4.87
C ALA A 585 -32.89 7.77 -3.36
N PHE A 586 -31.84 8.09 -2.61
CA PHE A 586 -31.84 8.12 -1.15
C PHE A 586 -31.17 9.40 -0.63
N GLY A 587 -31.70 9.89 0.50
CA GLY A 587 -31.33 11.15 1.13
C GLY A 587 -32.04 12.37 0.53
N ASP A 588 -32.17 13.44 1.32
CA ASP A 588 -32.97 14.64 0.98
C ASP A 588 -32.49 15.34 -0.31
N ASP A 589 -31.19 15.23 -0.63
CA ASP A 589 -30.58 15.81 -1.83
C ASP A 589 -30.21 14.72 -2.86
N GLU A 590 -30.81 13.53 -2.76
CA GLU A 590 -30.48 12.35 -3.56
C GLU A 590 -28.98 12.03 -3.56
N GLN A 591 -28.37 12.08 -2.37
CA GLN A 591 -26.93 11.85 -2.18
C GLN A 591 -26.46 10.50 -2.75
N VAL A 592 -27.35 9.50 -2.79
CA VAL A 592 -27.11 8.23 -3.48
C VAL A 592 -28.25 7.97 -4.46
N GLN A 593 -27.93 7.86 -5.74
CA GLN A 593 -28.84 7.46 -6.80
C GLN A 593 -28.48 6.06 -7.30
N ILE A 594 -29.48 5.23 -7.54
CA ILE A 594 -29.29 3.87 -8.06
C ILE A 594 -29.86 3.79 -9.47
N TYR A 595 -29.03 3.34 -10.41
CA TYR A 595 -29.43 3.05 -11.78
C TYR A 595 -29.39 1.55 -12.04
N ARG A 596 -30.43 1.04 -12.69
CA ARG A 596 -30.46 -0.30 -13.27
C ARG A 596 -29.78 -0.27 -14.64
N VAL A 597 -29.01 -1.31 -14.94
CA VAL A 597 -28.33 -1.50 -16.22
C VAL A 597 -29.02 -2.63 -16.96
N ASP A 598 -29.72 -2.29 -18.04
CA ASP A 598 -30.34 -3.26 -18.94
C ASP A 598 -29.61 -3.18 -20.29
N PRO A 599 -29.18 -4.32 -20.88
CA PRO A 599 -28.59 -4.29 -22.22
C PRO A 599 -29.65 -3.90 -23.25
N VAL A 600 -29.31 -2.96 -24.12
CA VAL A 600 -30.24 -2.39 -25.11
C VAL A 600 -29.65 -2.52 -26.50
N ALA A 601 -30.54 -2.73 -27.48
CA ALA A 601 -30.20 -2.62 -28.89
C ALA A 601 -30.02 -1.12 -29.25
N PRO A 602 -28.84 -0.66 -29.68
CA PRO A 602 -28.62 0.73 -30.10
C PRO A 602 -29.49 1.12 -31.31
N ASP A 603 -30.39 2.09 -31.12
CA ASP A 603 -31.10 2.78 -32.20
C ASP A 603 -30.42 4.10 -32.57
N ALA A 604 -30.82 4.71 -33.69
CA ALA A 604 -30.24 5.97 -34.19
C ALA A 604 -30.43 7.17 -33.25
N GLY A 605 -31.25 7.04 -32.19
CA GLY A 605 -31.54 8.09 -31.21
C GLY A 605 -30.90 7.86 -29.83
N GLY A 606 -30.19 6.74 -29.62
CA GLY A 606 -29.57 6.39 -28.34
C GLY A 606 -30.55 5.95 -27.25
N THR A 607 -31.84 5.83 -27.56
CA THR A 607 -32.89 5.42 -26.61
C THR A 607 -33.04 3.91 -26.52
N GLY A 608 -32.87 3.21 -27.65
CA GLY A 608 -32.87 1.76 -27.84
C GLY A 608 -34.07 0.98 -27.26
N SER A 609 -34.24 -0.28 -27.68
CA SER A 609 -35.21 -1.21 -27.07
C SER A 609 -34.49 -2.25 -26.21
N THR A 610 -34.95 -2.47 -24.98
CA THR A 610 -34.39 -3.49 -24.08
C THR A 610 -34.40 -4.86 -24.76
N VAL A 611 -33.23 -5.49 -24.84
CA VAL A 611 -33.13 -6.88 -25.31
C VAL A 611 -33.56 -7.75 -24.14
N GLY A 612 -34.62 -8.55 -24.31
CA GLY A 612 -35.05 -9.47 -23.27
C GLY A 612 -33.91 -10.43 -22.89
N THR A 613 -33.31 -10.24 -21.72
CA THR A 613 -32.30 -11.14 -21.18
C THR A 613 -32.96 -12.17 -20.28
N VAL A 614 -32.67 -13.45 -20.55
CA VAL A 614 -32.95 -14.54 -19.61
C VAL A 614 -31.83 -14.52 -18.57
N GLY A 615 -32.14 -14.58 -17.27
CA GLY A 615 -31.16 -14.59 -16.19
C GLY A 615 -30.54 -13.22 -15.84
N THR A 616 -29.41 -13.25 -15.13
CA THR A 616 -28.68 -12.06 -14.66
C THR A 616 -27.21 -12.12 -15.12
N ALA A 617 -26.45 -11.02 -15.04
CA ALA A 617 -25.01 -11.04 -15.30
C ALA A 617 -24.20 -11.36 -14.07
N GLY A 618 -24.82 -11.71 -12.95
CA GLY A 618 -24.12 -12.47 -11.93
C GLY A 618 -23.87 -13.92 -12.38
N ASP A 619 -24.66 -14.41 -13.35
CA ASP A 619 -24.70 -15.83 -13.70
C ASP A 619 -23.42 -16.33 -14.36
N LEU A 620 -23.18 -17.63 -14.20
CA LEU A 620 -22.25 -18.35 -15.04
C LEU A 620 -22.70 -18.26 -16.49
N GLN A 621 -21.75 -18.05 -17.39
CA GLN A 621 -21.99 -17.91 -18.81
C GLN A 621 -21.34 -19.07 -19.56
N ILE A 622 -21.97 -19.56 -20.61
CA ILE A 622 -21.39 -20.56 -21.52
C ILE A 622 -21.48 -20.11 -22.97
N ILE A 623 -20.43 -20.39 -23.74
CA ILE A 623 -20.39 -20.09 -25.17
C ILE A 623 -19.57 -21.15 -25.92
N ASP A 624 -19.94 -21.42 -27.17
CA ASP A 624 -19.13 -22.24 -28.07
C ASP A 624 -17.79 -21.54 -28.33
N ALA A 625 -16.68 -22.28 -28.23
CA ALA A 625 -15.34 -21.71 -28.31
C ALA A 625 -15.11 -20.99 -29.65
N GLU A 626 -15.60 -21.55 -30.76
CA GLU A 626 -15.49 -20.98 -32.11
C GLU A 626 -16.16 -19.60 -32.28
N ARG A 627 -17.04 -19.20 -31.36
CA ARG A 627 -17.73 -17.88 -31.38
C ARG A 627 -16.98 -16.78 -30.64
N LEU A 628 -15.93 -17.13 -29.90
CA LEU A 628 -15.11 -16.16 -29.17
C LEU A 628 -14.31 -15.28 -30.14
N ASP A 629 -14.24 -13.98 -29.84
CA ASP A 629 -13.28 -13.09 -30.51
C ASP A 629 -11.90 -13.29 -29.87
N VAL A 630 -10.94 -13.84 -30.62
CA VAL A 630 -9.56 -13.92 -30.18
C VAL A 630 -8.85 -12.62 -30.54
N THR A 631 -8.32 -11.94 -29.54
CA THR A 631 -7.85 -10.56 -29.70
C THR A 631 -6.43 -10.36 -29.20
N HIS A 632 -5.64 -9.55 -29.92
CA HIS A 632 -4.42 -8.95 -29.37
C HIS A 632 -4.82 -7.67 -28.64
N SER A 633 -5.35 -7.84 -27.42
CA SER A 633 -5.88 -6.75 -26.61
C SER A 633 -5.69 -6.98 -25.13
N SER A 634 -5.89 -5.92 -24.35
CA SER A 634 -5.99 -5.97 -22.89
C SER A 634 -7.38 -5.54 -22.43
N ALA A 635 -7.74 -5.92 -21.19
CA ALA A 635 -9.08 -5.78 -20.62
C ALA A 635 -9.61 -4.33 -20.63
N GLU A 636 -8.75 -3.31 -20.59
CA GLU A 636 -9.16 -1.91 -20.65
C GLU A 636 -9.86 -1.52 -21.97
N SER A 637 -9.67 -2.30 -23.03
CA SER A 637 -10.23 -2.01 -24.35
C SER A 637 -11.64 -2.54 -24.56
N LEU A 638 -12.19 -3.32 -23.63
CA LEU A 638 -13.50 -4.00 -23.80
C LEU A 638 -14.66 -3.05 -24.13
N PRO A 639 -14.84 -1.89 -23.46
CA PRO A 639 -15.92 -0.97 -23.81
C PRO A 639 -15.80 -0.42 -25.24
N ARG A 640 -14.59 -0.06 -25.65
CA ARG A 640 -14.28 0.42 -27.01
C ARG A 640 -14.52 -0.67 -28.05
N LEU A 641 -14.09 -1.87 -27.74
CA LEU A 641 -14.28 -3.05 -28.56
C LEU A 641 -15.77 -3.38 -28.76
N ALA A 642 -16.61 -3.18 -27.75
CA ALA A 642 -18.06 -3.28 -27.86
C ALA A 642 -18.65 -2.16 -28.74
N ALA A 643 -18.13 -0.93 -28.65
CA ALA A 643 -18.52 0.17 -29.54
C ALA A 643 -18.17 -0.12 -31.02
N ALA A 644 -16.99 -0.69 -31.26
CA ALA A 644 -16.57 -1.10 -32.60
C ALA A 644 -17.44 -2.25 -33.16
N ASP A 645 -17.88 -3.20 -32.33
CA ASP A 645 -18.86 -4.21 -32.76
C ASP A 645 -20.23 -3.60 -33.09
N ALA A 646 -20.67 -2.62 -32.30
CA ALA A 646 -21.93 -1.90 -32.55
C ALA A 646 -21.90 -1.13 -33.88
N ALA A 647 -20.74 -0.55 -34.25
CA ALA A 647 -20.56 0.12 -35.54
C ALA A 647 -20.67 -0.84 -36.75
N LEU A 648 -20.44 -2.14 -36.55
CA LEU A 648 -20.69 -3.18 -37.55
C LEU A 648 -22.15 -3.67 -37.56
N GLY A 649 -22.99 -3.07 -36.71
CA GLY A 649 -24.43 -3.32 -36.60
C GLY A 649 -24.82 -4.33 -35.52
N ARG A 650 -23.94 -4.65 -34.56
CA ARG A 650 -24.29 -5.55 -33.44
C ARG A 650 -25.30 -4.87 -32.52
N GLN A 651 -26.43 -5.53 -32.30
CA GLN A 651 -27.58 -5.00 -31.55
C GLN A 651 -27.83 -5.71 -30.19
N GLY A 652 -26.94 -6.61 -29.76
CA GLY A 652 -27.11 -7.45 -28.57
C GLY A 652 -25.96 -7.34 -27.56
N PRO A 653 -25.89 -8.24 -26.55
CA PRO A 653 -24.83 -8.25 -25.54
C PRO A 653 -23.42 -8.25 -26.15
N ALA A 654 -22.44 -7.67 -25.45
CA ALA A 654 -21.07 -7.62 -25.93
C ALA A 654 -20.49 -9.02 -26.21
N ARG A 655 -19.71 -9.17 -27.28
CA ARG A 655 -19.06 -10.45 -27.64
C ARG A 655 -18.07 -10.85 -26.56
N ALA A 656 -18.13 -12.10 -26.11
CA ALA A 656 -17.10 -12.68 -25.25
C ALA A 656 -15.79 -12.85 -26.03
N ARG A 657 -14.66 -12.59 -25.35
CA ARG A 657 -13.34 -12.49 -25.97
C ARG A 657 -12.31 -13.26 -25.18
N VAL A 658 -11.21 -13.63 -25.84
CA VAL A 658 -10.01 -14.15 -25.18
C VAL A 658 -8.77 -13.48 -25.78
N GLY A 659 -7.71 -13.38 -24.98
CA GLY A 659 -6.42 -12.88 -25.47
C GLY A 659 -5.78 -13.86 -26.47
N ALA A 660 -4.92 -13.37 -27.36
CA ALA A 660 -4.25 -14.19 -28.37
C ALA A 660 -3.44 -15.36 -27.77
N SER A 661 -2.85 -15.19 -26.58
CA SER A 661 -2.17 -16.26 -25.85
C SER A 661 -3.13 -17.37 -25.43
N GLN A 662 -4.29 -17.00 -24.88
CA GLN A 662 -5.37 -17.91 -24.47
C GLN A 662 -6.03 -18.60 -25.69
N GLY A 663 -6.13 -17.91 -26.82
CA GLY A 663 -6.65 -18.45 -28.08
C GLY A 663 -5.87 -19.66 -28.59
N LYS A 664 -4.56 -19.74 -28.30
CA LYS A 664 -3.73 -20.91 -28.64
C LYS A 664 -4.21 -22.18 -27.94
N GLU A 665 -4.68 -22.09 -26.70
CA GLU A 665 -5.24 -23.24 -25.97
C GLU A 665 -6.56 -23.73 -26.56
N LEU A 666 -7.28 -22.83 -27.23
CA LEU A 666 -8.52 -23.14 -27.95
C LEU A 666 -8.30 -23.57 -29.40
N GLU A 667 -7.06 -23.47 -29.89
CA GLU A 667 -6.68 -23.69 -31.31
C GLU A 667 -7.34 -22.66 -32.26
N LEU A 668 -7.51 -21.42 -31.78
CA LEU A 668 -8.14 -20.33 -32.53
C LEU A 668 -7.15 -19.18 -32.80
N PRO A 669 -7.03 -18.72 -34.07
CA PRO A 669 -6.15 -17.61 -34.42
C PRO A 669 -6.71 -16.25 -33.98
N ALA A 670 -5.84 -15.27 -33.73
CA ALA A 670 -6.24 -13.90 -33.43
C ALA A 670 -6.87 -13.22 -34.66
N GLN A 671 -8.02 -12.58 -34.45
CA GLN A 671 -8.82 -11.92 -35.49
C GLN A 671 -8.84 -10.39 -35.35
N THR A 672 -8.68 -9.88 -34.13
CA THR A 672 -8.76 -8.45 -33.82
C THR A 672 -7.47 -7.99 -33.17
N VAL A 673 -6.87 -6.92 -33.67
CA VAL A 673 -5.69 -6.28 -33.08
C VAL A 673 -6.06 -4.93 -32.48
N THR A 674 -5.50 -4.63 -31.31
CA THR A 674 -5.67 -3.34 -30.68
C THR A 674 -4.32 -2.71 -30.35
N ASP A 675 -4.33 -1.42 -30.06
CA ASP A 675 -3.19 -0.69 -29.46
C ASP A 675 -3.07 -0.89 -27.94
N THR A 676 -3.60 -2.01 -27.41
CA THR A 676 -3.47 -2.39 -26.00
C THR A 676 -2.90 -3.81 -25.88
N PRO A 677 -2.13 -4.10 -24.81
CA PRO A 677 -1.65 -3.16 -23.80
C PRO A 677 -0.59 -2.20 -24.35
N ALA A 678 -0.52 -0.99 -23.78
CA ALA A 678 0.48 0.02 -24.10
C ALA A 678 1.48 0.19 -22.95
N LEU A 679 2.75 0.42 -23.28
CA LEU A 679 3.81 0.70 -22.33
C LEU A 679 3.61 2.09 -21.72
N ARG A 680 3.34 2.12 -20.41
CA ARG A 680 3.04 3.35 -19.64
C ARG A 680 3.70 3.29 -18.27
N ASP A 681 3.76 4.45 -17.63
CA ASP A 681 4.10 4.60 -16.22
C ASP A 681 2.82 4.96 -15.44
N HIS A 682 2.58 4.29 -14.31
CA HIS A 682 1.40 4.47 -13.46
C HIS A 682 1.80 4.96 -12.06
N ASN A 683 1.17 6.03 -11.59
CA ASN A 683 1.34 6.54 -10.22
C ASN A 683 0.37 5.85 -9.27
N TYR A 684 0.83 4.74 -8.69
CA TYR A 684 0.05 3.93 -7.78
C TYR A 684 -0.54 4.72 -6.62
N GLY A 685 -1.77 4.34 -6.28
CA GLY A 685 -2.55 4.96 -5.24
C GLY A 685 -3.32 6.20 -5.70
N ASN A 686 -3.07 6.75 -6.90
CA ASN A 686 -3.96 7.73 -7.55
C ASN A 686 -4.96 7.01 -8.48
N VAL A 687 -6.11 7.64 -8.69
CA VAL A 687 -7.16 7.12 -9.59
C VAL A 687 -7.57 8.14 -10.67
N VAL A 688 -7.09 9.38 -10.58
CA VAL A 688 -7.29 10.46 -11.55
C VAL A 688 -5.93 10.89 -12.07
N GLY A 689 -5.78 10.99 -13.40
CA GLY A 689 -4.50 11.36 -14.03
C GLY A 689 -3.34 10.46 -13.58
N ALA A 690 -3.60 9.17 -13.38
CA ALA A 690 -2.64 8.24 -12.80
C ALA A 690 -1.66 7.67 -13.84
N ASP A 691 -1.99 7.75 -15.12
CA ASP A 691 -1.24 7.13 -16.22
C ASP A 691 -0.47 8.18 -17.03
N SER A 692 0.75 7.86 -17.41
CA SER A 692 1.54 8.63 -18.37
C SER A 692 1.00 8.54 -19.80
N GLU A 693 1.62 9.28 -20.72
CA GLU A 693 1.55 8.99 -22.15
C GLU A 693 2.10 7.59 -22.47
N ILE A 694 1.90 7.12 -23.72
CA ILE A 694 2.60 5.92 -24.21
C ILE A 694 4.10 6.20 -24.30
N ARG A 695 4.90 5.35 -23.67
CA ARG A 695 6.35 5.52 -23.49
C ARG A 695 7.15 4.73 -24.50
N GLY A 696 8.36 5.19 -24.79
CA GLY A 696 9.42 4.39 -25.39
C GLY A 696 10.12 3.55 -24.32
N GLU A 697 10.83 2.50 -24.73
CA GLU A 697 11.54 1.60 -23.82
C GLU A 697 12.60 2.35 -23.00
N ASP A 698 13.35 3.24 -23.66
CA ASP A 698 14.44 4.04 -23.08
C ASP A 698 13.98 5.32 -22.36
N ASP A 699 12.68 5.62 -22.35
CA ASP A 699 12.17 6.82 -21.68
C ASP A 699 12.37 6.71 -20.15
N PRO A 700 12.87 7.77 -19.49
CA PRO A 700 13.20 7.72 -18.06
C PRO A 700 11.93 7.59 -17.19
N VAL A 701 11.96 6.69 -16.21
CA VAL A 701 10.81 6.45 -15.32
C VAL A 701 10.92 7.27 -14.04
N GLN A 702 9.86 8.00 -13.69
CA GLN A 702 9.75 8.74 -12.41
C GLN A 702 9.03 7.94 -11.31
N VAL A 703 8.34 6.85 -11.68
CA VAL A 703 7.72 5.91 -10.76
C VAL A 703 8.83 5.09 -10.06
N LEU A 704 8.77 5.04 -8.74
CA LEU A 704 9.79 4.38 -7.90
C LEU A 704 9.41 2.96 -7.46
N ASN A 705 8.33 2.42 -8.03
CA ASN A 705 7.80 1.10 -7.71
C ASN A 705 8.56 -0.01 -8.46
N PRO A 706 8.44 -1.28 -8.03
CA PRO A 706 9.10 -2.40 -8.70
C PRO A 706 8.66 -2.58 -10.17
N VAL A 707 7.41 -2.22 -10.47
CA VAL A 707 6.77 -2.35 -11.79
C VAL A 707 6.20 -1.02 -12.24
N ARG A 708 6.30 -0.73 -13.54
CA ARG A 708 5.97 0.58 -14.14
C ARG A 708 4.46 0.86 -14.18
N ASP A 709 3.67 -0.14 -14.53
CA ASP A 709 2.21 -0.13 -14.64
C ASP A 709 1.67 -1.50 -14.19
N TYR A 710 0.34 -1.64 -14.03
CA TYR A 710 -0.32 -2.91 -13.79
C TYR A 710 0.00 -3.89 -14.93
N PRO A 711 0.72 -5.00 -14.66
CA PRO A 711 1.22 -5.88 -15.71
C PRO A 711 0.07 -6.65 -16.37
N VAL A 712 0.28 -7.00 -17.63
CA VAL A 712 -0.59 -7.93 -18.37
C VAL A 712 0.17 -9.22 -18.55
N ARG A 713 -0.45 -10.35 -18.20
CA ARG A 713 0.16 -11.67 -18.31
C ARG A 713 -0.38 -12.50 -19.46
N ASP A 714 0.46 -13.39 -19.98
CA ASP A 714 0.08 -14.40 -20.96
C ASP A 714 -0.61 -15.62 -20.32
N ALA A 715 -0.85 -16.67 -21.11
CA ALA A 715 -1.51 -17.90 -20.63
C ALA A 715 -0.68 -18.68 -19.61
N ASP A 716 0.65 -18.56 -19.67
CA ASP A 716 1.58 -19.18 -18.72
C ASP A 716 1.79 -18.32 -17.45
N GLY A 717 1.10 -17.18 -17.35
CA GLY A 717 1.21 -16.25 -16.24
C GLY A 717 2.48 -15.40 -16.27
N GLN A 718 3.19 -15.34 -17.40
CA GLN A 718 4.37 -14.48 -17.57
C GLN A 718 3.95 -13.07 -17.98
N GLU A 719 4.62 -12.06 -17.42
CA GLU A 719 4.37 -10.66 -17.80
C GLU A 719 4.85 -10.42 -19.23
N LEU A 720 4.04 -9.73 -20.03
CA LEU A 720 4.41 -9.38 -21.39
C LEU A 720 5.65 -8.47 -21.41
N ALA A 721 6.54 -8.72 -22.37
CA ALA A 721 7.71 -7.90 -22.59
C ALA A 721 7.34 -6.61 -23.36
N PRO A 722 8.10 -5.50 -23.22
CA PRO A 722 7.81 -4.23 -23.92
C PRO A 722 7.66 -4.37 -25.44
N GLU A 723 8.40 -5.31 -26.06
CA GLU A 723 8.34 -5.59 -27.49
C GLU A 723 6.96 -6.11 -27.94
N GLN A 724 6.20 -6.73 -27.03
CA GLN A 724 4.85 -7.26 -27.24
C GLN A 724 3.76 -6.22 -26.91
N MET A 725 4.13 -5.01 -26.52
CA MET A 725 3.21 -3.92 -26.17
C MET A 725 3.29 -2.78 -27.19
N THR A 726 2.23 -1.98 -27.25
CA THR A 726 2.27 -0.71 -27.97
C THR A 726 3.23 0.24 -27.27
N ARG A 727 4.25 0.74 -27.98
CA ARG A 727 5.30 1.60 -27.41
C ARG A 727 5.71 2.68 -28.42
N VAL A 728 6.33 3.75 -27.95
CA VAL A 728 6.88 4.77 -28.86
C VAL A 728 8.14 4.24 -29.53
N GLU A 729 8.16 4.31 -30.86
CA GLU A 729 9.32 4.07 -31.71
C GLU A 729 9.57 5.26 -32.64
N GLY A 730 10.75 5.32 -33.25
CA GLY A 730 11.05 6.33 -34.26
C GLY A 730 12.54 6.48 -34.56
N ARG A 731 12.89 7.59 -35.19
CA ARG A 731 14.27 7.97 -35.56
C ARG A 731 14.77 9.11 -34.68
N GLY A 732 16.06 9.16 -34.37
CA GLY A 732 16.61 10.10 -33.40
C GLY A 732 16.01 9.92 -31.99
N GLU A 733 16.33 10.85 -31.09
CA GLU A 733 15.86 10.81 -29.69
C GLU A 733 15.40 12.21 -29.24
N VAL A 734 14.24 12.27 -28.58
CA VAL A 734 13.76 13.49 -27.91
C VAL A 734 13.90 13.30 -26.40
N ARG A 735 14.80 14.04 -25.77
CA ARG A 735 14.98 14.04 -24.31
C ARG A 735 14.43 15.30 -23.69
N VAL A 736 13.67 15.15 -22.62
CA VAL A 736 13.16 16.28 -21.83
C VAL A 736 13.74 16.23 -20.43
N SER A 737 13.86 17.38 -19.77
CA SER A 737 14.25 17.43 -18.35
C SER A 737 13.12 16.95 -17.43
N SER A 738 11.88 17.25 -17.81
CA SER A 738 10.64 16.83 -17.16
C SER A 738 9.47 17.01 -18.12
N THR A 739 8.34 16.36 -17.85
CA THR A 739 7.11 16.56 -18.62
C THR A 739 5.89 16.57 -17.70
N ALA A 740 4.88 17.38 -18.04
CA ALA A 740 3.58 17.36 -17.37
C ALA A 740 2.81 16.06 -17.64
N ALA A 741 3.20 15.27 -18.64
CA ALA A 741 2.67 13.94 -18.89
C ALA A 741 3.17 12.87 -17.91
N ASP A 742 4.22 13.17 -17.11
CA ASP A 742 4.68 12.23 -16.08
C ASP A 742 3.57 12.05 -15.02
N PRO A 743 3.29 10.81 -14.59
CA PRO A 743 2.16 10.51 -13.70
C PRO A 743 2.39 10.99 -12.26
N THR A 744 3.63 11.38 -11.94
CA THR A 744 4.02 12.01 -10.68
C THR A 744 3.83 13.53 -10.67
N SER A 745 3.36 14.12 -11.79
CA SER A 745 3.03 15.54 -11.89
C SER A 745 1.96 15.93 -10.87
N PHE A 746 2.08 17.15 -10.33
CA PHE A 746 1.11 17.67 -9.36
C PHE A 746 -0.27 17.82 -10.02
N GLY A 747 -1.29 17.17 -9.45
CA GLY A 747 -2.64 17.13 -10.03
C GLY A 747 -2.89 15.95 -11.00
N GLY A 748 -1.88 15.10 -11.23
CA GLY A 748 -1.94 13.99 -12.18
C GLY A 748 -1.27 14.33 -13.51
N ALA A 749 -1.15 13.33 -14.38
CA ALA A 749 -0.59 13.46 -15.72
C ALA A 749 -1.51 14.26 -16.66
N GLU A 750 -0.90 15.15 -17.43
CA GLU A 750 -1.47 15.78 -18.62
C GLU A 750 -0.89 15.09 -19.86
N THR A 751 -1.50 13.98 -20.29
CA THR A 751 -0.90 13.05 -21.28
C THR A 751 -0.69 13.65 -22.68
N TYR A 752 -1.40 14.73 -23.02
CA TYR A 752 -1.20 15.51 -24.26
C TYR A 752 -0.08 16.57 -24.15
N SER A 753 0.68 16.56 -23.05
CA SER A 753 1.82 17.45 -22.78
C SER A 753 3.18 16.75 -22.76
N SER A 754 3.27 15.60 -23.45
CA SER A 754 4.44 14.71 -23.49
C SER A 754 5.59 15.20 -24.38
N ALA A 755 6.71 14.47 -24.41
CA ALA A 755 7.78 14.72 -25.37
C ALA A 755 7.36 14.41 -26.83
N THR A 756 6.45 13.46 -27.02
CA THR A 756 5.88 13.13 -28.33
C THR A 756 5.08 14.30 -28.89
N SER A 757 4.39 15.04 -28.02
CA SER A 757 3.57 16.21 -28.35
C SER A 757 4.33 17.42 -28.88
N ALA A 758 5.65 17.37 -29.02
CA ALA A 758 6.45 18.40 -29.68
C ALA A 758 6.82 18.03 -31.13
N VAL A 759 6.54 16.80 -31.56
CA VAL A 759 6.98 16.22 -32.84
C VAL A 759 5.91 15.30 -33.46
N ASP A 760 4.64 15.46 -33.07
CA ASP A 760 3.52 14.60 -33.52
C ASP A 760 2.80 15.16 -34.76
N GLY A 761 3.18 16.36 -35.22
CA GLY A 761 2.60 17.03 -36.38
C GLY A 761 1.29 17.77 -36.08
N SER A 762 0.96 17.99 -34.80
CA SER A 762 -0.30 18.56 -34.35
C SER A 762 -0.11 19.84 -33.53
N HIS A 763 -0.79 20.90 -33.93
CA HIS A 763 -0.86 22.13 -33.13
C HIS A 763 -1.86 22.07 -31.96
N ARG A 764 -2.55 20.94 -31.73
CA ARG A 764 -3.49 20.74 -30.60
C ARG A 764 -2.78 20.30 -29.32
N THR A 765 -1.66 19.61 -29.49
CA THR A 765 -0.80 19.02 -28.45
C THR A 765 0.43 19.92 -28.27
N ALA A 766 1.09 19.85 -27.10
CA ALA A 766 2.36 20.56 -26.89
C ALA A 766 3.15 20.01 -25.71
N TRP A 767 4.44 19.73 -25.87
CA TRP A 767 5.31 19.43 -24.73
C TRP A 767 5.28 20.57 -23.71
N ARG A 768 4.99 20.22 -22.44
CA ARG A 768 5.12 21.12 -21.29
C ARG A 768 5.99 20.46 -20.21
N PRO A 769 6.88 21.20 -19.54
CA PRO A 769 7.59 20.69 -18.38
C PRO A 769 6.63 20.45 -17.21
N THR A 770 7.04 19.63 -16.24
CA THR A 770 6.24 19.40 -15.02
C THR A 770 5.95 20.73 -14.31
N VAL A 771 4.74 20.85 -13.73
CA VAL A 771 4.29 22.05 -13.00
C VAL A 771 5.29 22.42 -11.91
N GLY A 772 5.73 23.68 -11.90
CA GLY A 772 6.69 24.19 -10.92
C GLY A 772 7.63 25.24 -11.50
N ASN A 773 8.92 25.18 -11.13
CA ASN A 773 9.92 26.09 -11.67
C ASN A 773 10.34 25.66 -13.09
N VAL A 774 9.87 26.43 -14.08
CA VAL A 774 10.13 26.19 -15.51
C VAL A 774 11.52 26.66 -15.96
N ALA A 775 12.17 27.56 -15.22
CA ALA A 775 13.50 28.03 -15.60
C ALA A 775 14.53 26.90 -15.46
N GLY A 776 15.33 26.68 -16.52
CA GLY A 776 16.30 25.59 -16.60
C GLY A 776 15.75 24.27 -17.13
N GLN A 777 14.42 24.14 -17.29
CA GLN A 777 13.83 22.99 -17.97
C GLN A 777 14.19 23.03 -19.46
N TYR A 778 14.32 21.88 -20.09
CA TYR A 778 14.74 21.78 -21.49
C TYR A 778 14.07 20.63 -22.24
N ILE A 779 14.04 20.77 -23.56
CA ILE A 779 13.85 19.69 -24.53
C ILE A 779 15.09 19.62 -25.43
N GLU A 780 15.56 18.42 -25.73
CA GLU A 780 16.75 18.14 -26.51
C GLU A 780 16.41 17.16 -27.63
N PHE A 781 16.71 17.56 -28.87
CA PHE A 781 16.54 16.77 -30.08
C PHE A 781 17.92 16.23 -30.47
N ARG A 782 18.11 14.92 -30.36
CA ARG A 782 19.33 14.21 -30.76
C ARG A 782 19.10 13.50 -32.08
N LEU A 783 20.08 13.62 -32.95
CA LEU A 783 20.04 13.17 -34.34
C LEU A 783 20.88 11.90 -34.48
N ASP A 784 20.53 11.06 -35.46
CA ASP A 784 21.25 9.80 -35.72
C ASP A 784 22.69 10.02 -36.20
N GLU A 785 22.95 11.18 -36.82
CA GLU A 785 24.26 11.58 -37.30
C GLU A 785 24.50 13.08 -37.09
N ALA A 786 25.77 13.51 -37.15
CA ALA A 786 26.15 14.89 -36.95
C ALA A 786 26.12 15.70 -38.26
N TYR A 787 25.51 16.88 -38.23
CA TYR A 787 25.40 17.80 -39.37
C TYR A 787 26.17 19.10 -39.12
N ASN A 788 26.69 19.72 -40.19
CA ASN A 788 27.50 20.95 -40.09
C ASN A 788 26.67 22.23 -39.96
N LYS A 789 25.42 22.18 -40.43
CA LYS A 789 24.50 23.31 -40.44
C LYS A 789 23.12 22.81 -40.02
N LEU A 790 22.72 23.16 -38.81
CA LEU A 790 21.39 22.88 -38.29
C LEU A 790 20.51 24.14 -38.34
N GLY A 791 19.21 23.95 -38.43
CA GLY A 791 18.16 24.96 -38.31
C GLY A 791 17.06 24.45 -37.40
N LEU A 792 16.36 25.36 -36.71
CA LEU A 792 15.30 25.01 -35.78
C LEU A 792 14.09 25.92 -35.98
N HIS A 793 12.94 25.33 -36.27
CA HIS A 793 11.64 26.02 -36.27
C HIS A 793 10.82 25.51 -35.09
N LEU A 794 10.22 26.43 -34.33
CA LEU A 794 9.39 26.10 -33.17
C LEU A 794 8.04 26.82 -33.24
N ASP A 795 6.97 26.07 -33.05
CA ASP A 795 5.64 26.60 -32.76
C ASP A 795 5.34 26.37 -31.27
N ILE A 796 4.69 27.35 -30.64
CA ILE A 796 4.44 27.31 -29.20
C ILE A 796 2.97 27.54 -28.87
N GLN A 797 2.55 26.94 -27.76
CA GLN A 797 1.29 27.24 -27.08
C GLN A 797 1.57 28.00 -25.77
N GLY A 798 0.56 28.72 -25.29
CA GLY A 798 0.64 29.50 -24.06
C GLY A 798 1.31 30.86 -24.27
N ARG A 799 2.13 31.28 -23.31
CA ARG A 799 2.75 32.60 -23.26
C ARG A 799 4.14 32.60 -23.93
N PRO A 800 4.57 33.77 -24.47
CA PRO A 800 5.92 33.93 -24.97
C PRO A 800 6.97 33.59 -23.92
N ALA A 801 8.03 32.89 -24.33
CA ALA A 801 9.14 32.51 -23.45
C ALA A 801 10.49 32.85 -24.08
N ARG A 802 11.46 33.18 -23.24
CA ARG A 802 12.86 33.32 -23.65
C ARG A 802 13.56 31.98 -23.48
N VAL A 803 14.17 31.50 -24.55
CA VAL A 803 14.88 30.22 -24.57
C VAL A 803 16.34 30.41 -24.99
N GLN A 804 17.20 29.53 -24.50
CA GLN A 804 18.57 29.35 -24.95
C GLN A 804 18.65 28.08 -25.79
N VAL A 805 19.05 28.22 -27.04
CA VAL A 805 19.24 27.08 -27.96
C VAL A 805 20.72 26.76 -28.04
N THR A 806 21.10 25.54 -27.66
CA THR A 806 22.50 25.08 -27.57
C THR A 806 22.69 23.84 -28.44
N THR A 807 23.75 23.81 -29.23
CA THR A 807 24.13 22.62 -30.02
C THR A 807 25.23 21.82 -29.35
N TYR A 808 25.19 20.50 -29.52
CA TYR A 808 26.16 19.57 -28.96
C TYR A 808 26.75 18.67 -30.04
N LEU A 809 27.96 18.19 -29.80
CA LEU A 809 28.61 17.10 -30.52
C LEU A 809 29.16 16.12 -29.49
N GLN A 810 28.67 14.88 -29.47
CA GLN A 810 29.07 13.86 -28.50
C GLN A 810 29.02 14.39 -27.04
N GLY A 811 27.96 15.14 -26.72
CA GLY A 811 27.73 15.72 -25.39
C GLY A 811 28.58 16.96 -25.06
N LYS A 812 29.47 17.42 -25.95
CA LYS A 812 30.23 18.66 -25.77
C LYS A 812 29.51 19.82 -26.45
N THR A 813 29.38 20.95 -25.75
CA THR A 813 28.79 22.18 -26.31
C THR A 813 29.61 22.66 -27.50
N VAL A 814 28.93 22.88 -28.63
CA VAL A 814 29.50 23.44 -29.87
C VAL A 814 29.25 24.93 -29.93
N SER A 815 27.99 25.34 -29.81
CA SER A 815 27.58 26.74 -29.88
C SER A 815 26.25 26.97 -29.15
N GLY A 816 25.89 28.23 -28.91
CA GLY A 816 24.58 28.57 -28.36
C GLY A 816 24.10 29.95 -28.79
N THR A 817 22.79 30.11 -28.82
CA THR A 817 22.09 31.37 -29.13
C THR A 817 20.91 31.54 -28.17
N SER A 818 20.29 32.71 -28.15
CA SER A 818 19.04 32.96 -27.42
C SER A 818 17.97 33.45 -28.37
N ALA A 819 16.74 33.01 -28.15
CA ALA A 819 15.57 33.44 -28.91
C ALA A 819 14.41 33.76 -27.96
N THR A 820 13.53 34.66 -28.40
CA THR A 820 12.22 34.86 -27.76
C THR A 820 11.19 34.22 -28.66
N LEU A 821 10.46 33.24 -28.15
CA LEU A 821 9.43 32.52 -28.88
C LEU A 821 8.07 33.22 -28.66
N LYS A 822 7.27 33.34 -29.72
CA LYS A 822 5.94 33.93 -29.69
C LYS A 822 4.89 32.94 -30.21
N ALA A 823 3.72 32.96 -29.60
CA ALA A 823 2.58 32.15 -30.03
C ALA A 823 1.93 32.76 -31.27
N GLY A 824 1.31 31.90 -32.10
CA GLY A 824 0.59 32.30 -33.32
C GLY A 824 1.47 32.49 -34.56
N GLU A 825 2.79 32.30 -34.48
CA GLU A 825 3.70 32.29 -35.62
C GLU A 825 4.80 31.24 -35.46
N THR A 826 5.37 30.77 -36.58
CA THR A 826 6.51 29.85 -36.56
C THR A 826 7.81 30.57 -36.28
N ASN A 827 8.44 30.23 -35.15
CA ASN A 827 9.66 30.85 -34.67
C ASN A 827 10.87 30.20 -35.35
N LYS A 828 11.46 30.89 -36.34
CA LYS A 828 12.68 30.44 -37.02
C LYS A 828 13.92 30.86 -36.23
N VAL A 829 14.50 29.93 -35.47
CA VAL A 829 15.69 30.18 -34.65
C VAL A 829 16.96 29.96 -35.46
N LYS A 830 17.81 31.00 -35.55
CA LYS A 830 19.12 30.91 -36.19
C LYS A 830 20.10 30.15 -35.31
N VAL A 831 20.34 28.88 -35.63
CA VAL A 831 21.34 28.05 -34.97
C VAL A 831 22.73 28.39 -35.53
N PRO A 832 23.76 28.67 -34.70
CA PRO A 832 25.09 28.97 -35.20
C PRO A 832 25.72 27.78 -35.95
N ALA A 833 26.57 28.07 -36.93
CA ALA A 833 27.26 27.04 -37.71
C ALA A 833 28.23 26.24 -36.84
N GLY A 834 28.26 24.92 -37.04
CA GLY A 834 29.10 24.00 -36.28
C GLY A 834 28.59 22.58 -36.39
N ARG A 835 29.51 21.61 -36.46
CA ARG A 835 29.18 20.19 -36.53
C ARG A 835 28.53 19.74 -35.22
N ALA A 836 27.27 19.31 -35.27
CA ALA A 836 26.47 18.96 -34.11
C ALA A 836 25.55 17.76 -34.37
N ASP A 837 25.35 16.93 -33.36
CA ASP A 837 24.44 15.77 -33.33
C ASP A 837 23.23 16.00 -32.39
N ALA A 838 23.16 17.13 -31.70
CA ALA A 838 21.98 17.48 -30.90
C ALA A 838 21.72 18.99 -30.79
N ILE A 839 20.45 19.34 -30.61
CA ILE A 839 19.97 20.69 -30.31
C ILE A 839 19.15 20.67 -29.02
N ARG A 840 19.54 21.45 -28.01
CA ARG A 840 18.79 21.64 -26.76
C ARG A 840 18.17 23.02 -26.71
N VAL A 841 16.89 23.08 -26.37
CA VAL A 841 16.14 24.30 -26.10
C VAL A 841 15.89 24.38 -24.59
N THR A 842 16.61 25.27 -23.91
CA THR A 842 16.50 25.48 -22.45
C THR A 842 15.68 26.73 -22.17
N ILE A 843 14.68 26.63 -21.28
CA ILE A 843 13.86 27.77 -20.86
C ILE A 843 14.69 28.66 -19.94
N VAL A 844 14.88 29.93 -20.32
CA VAL A 844 15.59 30.94 -19.51
C VAL A 844 14.61 31.73 -18.64
N GLY A 845 13.41 32.00 -19.17
CA GLY A 845 12.35 32.67 -18.42
C GLY A 845 11.02 32.62 -19.15
N SER A 846 9.95 32.38 -18.40
CA SER A 846 8.57 32.44 -18.84
C SER A 846 7.72 33.08 -17.73
N PHE A 847 6.71 33.87 -18.12
CA PHE A 847 5.76 34.52 -17.20
C PHE A 847 4.44 33.73 -17.06
N GLY A 848 4.42 32.43 -17.38
CA GLY A 848 3.25 31.55 -17.23
C GLY A 848 3.38 30.24 -18.00
N ASP A 849 2.24 29.67 -18.40
CA ASP A 849 2.16 28.45 -19.22
C ASP A 849 2.95 28.62 -20.53
N PHE A 850 3.85 27.69 -20.81
CA PHE A 850 4.68 27.64 -22.03
C PHE A 850 4.78 26.19 -22.45
N GLY A 851 4.43 25.91 -23.72
CA GLY A 851 4.62 24.60 -24.33
C GLY A 851 5.11 24.72 -25.76
N ILE A 852 5.86 23.72 -26.22
CA ILE A 852 6.29 23.61 -27.62
C ILE A 852 5.34 22.64 -28.31
N SER A 853 4.50 23.14 -29.22
CA SER A 853 3.55 22.32 -29.98
C SER A 853 4.22 21.59 -31.13
N GLU A 854 5.10 22.27 -31.86
CA GLU A 854 5.81 21.66 -32.98
C GLU A 854 7.25 22.11 -33.02
N ALA A 855 8.14 21.16 -33.28
CA ALA A 855 9.55 21.39 -33.49
C ALA A 855 9.99 20.76 -34.80
N LYS A 856 10.65 21.55 -35.65
CA LYS A 856 11.26 21.07 -36.90
C LYS A 856 12.75 21.34 -36.88
N VAL A 857 13.55 20.27 -36.95
CA VAL A 857 15.01 20.33 -37.06
C VAL A 857 15.41 20.11 -38.51
N LEU A 858 16.09 21.09 -39.08
CA LEU A 858 16.53 21.08 -40.47
C LEU A 858 18.06 20.93 -40.53
N ALA A 859 18.56 20.10 -41.44
CA ALA A 859 19.97 19.97 -41.78
C ALA A 859 20.26 20.56 -43.16
N ASP A 860 21.44 21.18 -43.30
CA ASP A 860 22.00 21.68 -44.55
C ASP A 860 21.10 22.65 -45.34
N GLY A 861 20.14 23.27 -44.65
CA GLY A 861 19.26 24.31 -45.18
C GLY A 861 17.79 23.88 -45.26
N GLU A 862 17.51 22.63 -45.64
CA GLU A 862 16.12 22.18 -45.92
C GLU A 862 15.83 20.71 -45.58
N LYS A 863 16.83 19.84 -45.35
CA LYS A 863 16.61 18.42 -45.06
C LYS A 863 15.97 18.26 -43.69
N ASP A 864 14.75 17.72 -43.62
CA ASP A 864 14.10 17.43 -42.34
C ASP A 864 14.79 16.25 -41.65
N VAL A 865 15.40 16.53 -40.49
CA VAL A 865 16.07 15.54 -39.64
C VAL A 865 15.43 15.49 -38.25
N THR A 866 14.23 16.05 -38.09
CA THR A 866 13.49 16.07 -36.82
C THR A 866 13.33 14.66 -36.26
N PRO A 867 13.68 14.39 -35.00
CA PRO A 867 13.40 13.10 -34.39
C PRO A 867 11.91 12.76 -34.45
N GLN A 868 11.57 11.49 -34.65
CA GLN A 868 10.18 11.02 -34.69
C GLN A 868 9.87 10.21 -33.44
N ARG A 869 8.65 10.36 -32.94
CA ARG A 869 8.10 9.57 -31.85
C ARG A 869 6.69 9.16 -32.23
N VAL A 870 6.51 7.88 -32.54
CA VAL A 870 5.24 7.34 -33.00
C VAL A 870 4.88 6.13 -32.13
N PRO A 871 3.75 6.13 -31.41
CA PRO A 871 3.25 4.92 -30.76
C PRO A 871 2.99 3.83 -31.80
N THR A 872 3.77 2.75 -31.76
CA THR A 872 3.72 1.63 -32.71
C THR A 872 3.07 0.42 -32.06
N VAL A 873 2.06 -0.13 -32.72
CA VAL A 873 1.42 -1.41 -32.36
C VAL A 873 2.31 -2.56 -32.83
N PRO A 874 2.58 -3.57 -31.97
CA PRO A 874 3.43 -4.69 -32.35
C PRO A 874 2.85 -5.47 -33.54
N PRO A 875 3.70 -5.98 -34.45
CA PRO A 875 3.24 -6.80 -35.56
C PRO A 875 2.68 -8.13 -35.06
N VAL A 876 1.73 -8.68 -35.81
CA VAL A 876 1.16 -10.02 -35.52
C VAL A 876 1.89 -11.06 -36.37
N ASP A 877 2.27 -12.19 -35.76
CA ASP A 877 2.93 -13.30 -36.45
C ASP A 877 2.04 -13.89 -37.56
N GLY A 878 2.28 -13.50 -38.82
CA GLY A 878 1.59 -14.04 -40.00
C GLY A 878 2.06 -15.44 -40.44
N GLY A 879 2.96 -16.08 -39.68
CA GLY A 879 3.69 -17.29 -40.08
C GLY A 879 2.96 -18.62 -39.90
N SER A 880 1.75 -18.64 -39.33
CA SER A 880 0.93 -19.85 -39.26
C SER A 880 -0.11 -19.83 -40.37
N ALA A 881 -0.05 -20.83 -41.27
CA ALA A 881 -1.06 -21.01 -42.32
C ALA A 881 -2.46 -21.06 -41.67
N GLY A 882 -3.24 -19.98 -41.81
CA GLY A 882 -4.58 -19.86 -41.20
C GLY A 882 -4.85 -18.59 -40.37
N ALA A 883 -3.88 -17.70 -40.15
CA ALA A 883 -4.14 -16.42 -39.47
C ALA A 883 -5.06 -15.50 -40.31
N THR A 884 -6.31 -15.32 -39.87
CA THR A 884 -7.30 -14.41 -40.49
C THR A 884 -7.41 -13.14 -39.65
N LEU A 885 -6.52 -12.18 -39.92
CA LEU A 885 -6.62 -10.85 -39.34
C LEU A 885 -7.82 -10.11 -39.99
N ASN A 886 -8.84 -9.83 -39.19
CA ASN A 886 -10.11 -9.28 -39.68
C ASN A 886 -10.27 -7.77 -39.40
N ARG A 887 -9.57 -7.23 -38.39
CA ARG A 887 -9.63 -5.80 -38.09
C ARG A 887 -8.53 -5.31 -37.14
N TRP A 888 -8.29 -4.00 -37.18
CA TRP A 888 -7.62 -3.25 -36.13
C TRP A 888 -8.62 -2.33 -35.42
N VAL A 889 -8.47 -2.14 -34.12
CA VAL A 889 -9.28 -1.21 -33.31
C VAL A 889 -8.36 -0.40 -32.40
N PHE A 890 -8.12 0.86 -32.76
CA PHE A 890 -7.27 1.81 -32.04
C PHE A 890 -8.11 2.74 -31.15
N GLY A 891 -7.52 3.29 -30.09
CA GLY A 891 -8.25 4.19 -29.21
C GLY A 891 -7.41 4.93 -28.18
N GLN A 892 -7.94 6.07 -27.74
CA GLN A 892 -7.36 6.94 -26.73
C GLN A 892 -7.67 6.41 -25.31
N GLU A 893 -6.98 5.36 -24.88
CA GLU A 893 -7.17 4.83 -23.52
C GLU A 893 -6.66 5.78 -22.42
N ILE A 894 -5.90 6.78 -22.83
CA ILE A 894 -5.52 7.97 -22.08
C ILE A 894 -5.92 9.18 -22.93
N ASN A 895 -5.99 10.38 -22.34
CA ASN A 895 -6.36 11.56 -23.10
C ASN A 895 -5.17 12.09 -23.93
N GLU A 896 -5.04 11.62 -25.16
CA GLU A 896 -3.96 12.02 -26.07
C GLU A 896 -4.27 13.33 -26.82
N SER A 897 -5.53 13.77 -26.83
CA SER A 897 -6.08 14.83 -27.70
C SER A 897 -6.01 14.53 -29.21
N VAL A 898 -4.89 14.00 -29.70
CA VAL A 898 -4.70 13.47 -31.06
C VAL A 898 -4.11 12.07 -30.92
N MET A 899 -4.80 11.07 -31.47
CA MET A 899 -4.33 9.70 -31.51
C MET A 899 -3.41 9.53 -32.71
N LEU A 900 -2.15 9.18 -32.46
CA LEU A 900 -1.17 8.82 -33.49
C LEU A 900 -0.76 7.36 -33.30
N ARG A 901 -0.87 6.54 -34.35
CA ARG A 901 -0.50 5.12 -34.31
C ARG A 901 0.25 4.69 -35.56
N ALA A 902 1.34 3.95 -35.38
CA ALA A 902 1.91 3.12 -36.43
C ALA A 902 1.43 1.68 -36.27
N PHE A 903 1.13 1.02 -37.38
CA PHE A 903 0.74 -0.39 -37.41
C PHE A 903 1.25 -1.05 -38.70
N GLU A 904 1.28 -2.38 -38.71
CA GLU A 904 1.78 -3.15 -39.84
C GLU A 904 0.71 -4.09 -40.38
N VAL A 905 0.58 -4.13 -41.71
CA VAL A 905 -0.25 -5.08 -42.45
C VAL A 905 0.66 -6.22 -42.93
N PRO A 906 0.50 -7.45 -42.40
CA PRO A 906 1.31 -8.60 -42.79
C PRO A 906 1.31 -8.92 -44.30
N GLU A 907 2.46 -9.37 -44.82
CA GLU A 907 2.62 -9.77 -46.24
C GLU A 907 1.71 -10.94 -46.66
N ALA A 908 1.32 -11.80 -45.71
CA ALA A 908 0.48 -12.97 -45.95
C ALA A 908 -1.03 -12.67 -46.07
N ILE A 909 -1.42 -11.39 -46.08
CA ILE A 909 -2.82 -10.96 -46.10
C ILE A 909 -3.23 -10.47 -47.49
N GLY A 910 -4.45 -10.84 -47.88
CA GLY A 910 -5.09 -10.36 -49.11
C GLY A 910 -5.53 -11.50 -50.03
N ASN A 911 -6.19 -11.12 -51.12
CA ASN A 911 -6.67 -11.95 -52.21
C ASN A 911 -5.56 -12.56 -53.11
N GLY A 912 -4.32 -12.70 -52.59
CA GLY A 912 -3.13 -13.04 -53.36
C GLY A 912 -2.47 -11.87 -54.10
N ALA A 913 -2.99 -10.63 -53.99
CA ALA A 913 -2.44 -9.42 -54.61
C ALA A 913 -1.68 -8.48 -53.64
N GLY A 914 -1.58 -8.83 -52.36
CA GLY A 914 -0.84 -8.04 -51.36
C GLY A 914 -1.53 -6.76 -50.85
N GLU A 915 -2.82 -6.60 -51.13
CA GLU A 915 -3.66 -5.49 -50.63
C GLU A 915 -4.85 -6.02 -49.81
N LEU A 916 -5.18 -5.33 -48.71
CA LEU A 916 -6.33 -5.62 -47.85
C LEU A 916 -7.35 -4.48 -47.93
N PRO A 917 -8.56 -4.72 -48.48
CA PRO A 917 -9.61 -3.72 -48.46
C PRO A 917 -10.21 -3.61 -47.05
N VAL A 918 -10.23 -2.41 -46.48
CA VAL A 918 -10.78 -2.12 -45.15
C VAL A 918 -11.77 -0.95 -45.18
N VAL A 919 -12.77 -0.99 -44.30
CA VAL A 919 -13.72 0.09 -44.04
C VAL A 919 -13.34 0.79 -42.75
N VAL A 920 -13.39 2.13 -42.78
CA VAL A 920 -13.13 2.99 -41.62
C VAL A 920 -14.40 3.15 -40.80
N HIS A 921 -14.33 2.85 -39.50
CA HIS A 921 -15.34 3.19 -38.51
C HIS A 921 -14.74 4.01 -37.37
N THR A 922 -15.49 4.96 -36.82
CA THR A 922 -15.05 5.85 -35.75
C THR A 922 -16.14 6.04 -34.69
N SER A 923 -15.79 6.70 -33.59
CA SER A 923 -16.74 7.12 -32.56
C SER A 923 -17.87 8.05 -33.05
N GLU A 924 -17.68 8.79 -34.14
CA GLU A 924 -18.61 9.82 -34.63
C GLU A 924 -19.32 9.47 -35.96
N CYS A 925 -19.52 8.18 -36.27
CA CYS A 925 -20.15 7.77 -37.54
C CYS A 925 -21.61 8.25 -37.75
N ALA A 926 -22.33 8.57 -36.68
CA ALA A 926 -23.78 8.80 -36.72
C ALA A 926 -24.20 10.27 -36.93
N GLY A 927 -23.27 11.21 -37.11
CA GLY A 927 -23.56 12.66 -37.23
C GLY A 927 -22.92 13.35 -38.45
N ASP A 928 -23.34 14.60 -38.71
CA ASP A 928 -22.82 15.45 -39.80
C ASP A 928 -21.38 15.96 -39.53
N ASP A 929 -20.94 15.95 -38.26
CA ASP A 929 -19.61 16.38 -37.81
C ASP A 929 -18.63 15.19 -37.74
N GLN A 930 -18.45 14.46 -38.85
CA GLN A 930 -17.51 13.34 -38.88
C GLN A 930 -16.07 13.82 -38.68
N VAL A 931 -15.34 13.14 -37.79
CA VAL A 931 -13.93 13.38 -37.56
C VAL A 931 -13.11 12.63 -38.62
N PRO A 932 -12.23 13.31 -39.39
CA PRO A 932 -11.40 12.63 -40.37
C PRO A 932 -10.38 11.71 -39.70
N VAL A 933 -10.08 10.62 -40.38
CA VAL A 933 -8.98 9.69 -40.07
C VAL A 933 -7.94 9.84 -41.16
N THR A 934 -6.78 10.38 -40.84
CA THR A 934 -5.67 10.51 -41.77
C THR A 934 -4.84 9.24 -41.75
N ILE A 935 -4.70 8.55 -42.88
CA ILE A 935 -3.85 7.36 -43.04
C ILE A 935 -2.85 7.66 -44.16
N ASP A 936 -1.56 7.58 -43.84
CA ASP A 936 -0.43 7.90 -44.73
C ASP A 936 -0.58 9.24 -45.47
N GLY A 937 -1.12 10.24 -44.76
CA GLY A 937 -1.30 11.60 -45.26
C GLY A 937 -2.58 11.83 -46.09
N LYS A 938 -3.46 10.84 -46.21
CA LYS A 938 -4.77 10.98 -46.86
C LYS A 938 -5.91 10.83 -45.86
N ASP A 939 -6.89 11.73 -45.94
CA ASP A 939 -8.05 11.73 -45.05
C ASP A 939 -9.15 10.80 -45.54
N TYR A 940 -9.76 10.10 -44.59
CA TYR A 940 -10.88 9.19 -44.76
C TYR A 940 -11.97 9.53 -43.74
N SER A 941 -13.23 9.38 -44.15
CA SER A 941 -14.43 9.57 -43.33
C SER A 941 -14.97 8.21 -42.88
N CYS A 942 -15.88 8.20 -41.90
CA CYS A 942 -16.50 6.94 -41.51
C CYS A 942 -17.33 6.36 -42.67
N GLY A 943 -17.17 5.07 -42.92
CA GLY A 943 -17.80 4.34 -44.03
C GLY A 943 -16.95 4.32 -45.31
N ASP A 944 -15.88 5.11 -45.39
CA ASP A 944 -14.96 5.05 -46.52
C ASP A 944 -14.21 3.72 -46.55
N THR A 945 -13.97 3.21 -47.75
CA THR A 945 -13.17 2.02 -48.00
C THR A 945 -11.80 2.42 -48.56
N LEU A 946 -10.73 1.80 -48.06
CA LEU A 946 -9.38 1.93 -48.60
C LEU A 946 -8.70 0.57 -48.72
N ASN A 947 -7.77 0.46 -49.68
CA ASN A 947 -6.90 -0.70 -49.81
C ASN A 947 -5.58 -0.40 -49.09
N LEU A 948 -5.27 -1.21 -48.07
CA LEU A 948 -3.99 -1.13 -47.38
C LEU A 948 -3.02 -2.15 -48.00
N PRO A 949 -1.90 -1.72 -48.62
CA PRO A 949 -0.86 -2.64 -49.04
C PRO A 949 -0.17 -3.29 -47.84
N ALA A 950 0.54 -4.39 -48.05
CA ALA A 950 1.43 -4.93 -47.02
C ALA A 950 2.51 -3.92 -46.62
N GLY A 951 2.84 -3.87 -45.32
CA GLY A 951 3.86 -3.00 -44.75
C GLY A 951 3.34 -2.07 -43.66
N LYS A 952 4.14 -1.04 -43.34
CA LYS A 952 3.89 -0.11 -42.24
C LYS A 952 3.04 1.07 -42.68
N HIS A 953 2.06 1.41 -41.85
CA HIS A 953 1.13 2.51 -42.03
C HIS A 953 1.09 3.39 -40.79
N VAL A 954 0.77 4.67 -40.98
CA VAL A 954 0.56 5.62 -39.88
C VAL A 954 -0.83 6.22 -39.97
N LEU A 955 -1.54 6.17 -38.84
CA LEU A 955 -2.88 6.73 -38.65
C LEU A 955 -2.84 7.89 -37.63
N SER A 956 -3.55 8.97 -37.94
CA SER A 956 -3.79 10.09 -37.03
C SER A 956 -5.25 10.52 -37.02
N THR A 957 -5.81 10.82 -35.85
CA THR A 957 -7.19 11.34 -35.71
C THR A 957 -7.44 11.98 -34.34
N THR A 958 -8.51 12.77 -34.22
CA THR A 958 -9.04 13.23 -32.91
C THR A 958 -10.19 12.36 -32.39
N ALA A 959 -10.62 11.33 -33.14
CA ALA A 959 -11.68 10.43 -32.72
C ALA A 959 -11.28 9.65 -31.45
N ARG A 960 -12.24 9.34 -30.58
CA ARG A 960 -12.01 8.55 -29.36
C ARG A 960 -11.50 7.15 -29.68
N TRP A 961 -11.98 6.57 -30.79
CA TRP A 961 -11.55 5.29 -31.32
C TRP A 961 -11.71 5.23 -32.84
N VAL A 962 -10.91 4.38 -33.48
CA VAL A 962 -11.01 4.04 -34.92
C VAL A 962 -10.90 2.54 -35.09
N ALA A 963 -11.76 1.97 -35.92
CA ALA A 963 -11.66 0.59 -36.38
C ALA A 963 -11.44 0.54 -37.88
N LEU A 964 -10.44 -0.23 -38.31
CA LEU A 964 -10.19 -0.59 -39.70
C LEU A 964 -10.60 -2.05 -39.86
N SER A 965 -11.79 -2.29 -40.41
CA SER A 965 -12.36 -3.64 -40.53
C SER A 965 -12.28 -4.12 -41.96
N VAL A 966 -11.96 -5.39 -42.21
CA VAL A 966 -11.96 -5.95 -43.57
C VAL A 966 -13.31 -5.68 -44.24
N ALA A 967 -13.26 -5.16 -45.48
CA ALA A 967 -14.42 -4.76 -46.28
C ALA A 967 -15.16 -5.96 -46.89
N GLU A 968 -15.40 -6.99 -46.06
CA GLU A 968 -16.12 -8.19 -46.44
C GLU A 968 -17.52 -8.19 -45.79
N PRO A 969 -18.61 -8.26 -46.58
CA PRO A 969 -19.97 -8.29 -46.04
C PRO A 969 -20.21 -9.42 -45.02
N LEU A 970 -19.50 -10.54 -45.18
CA LEU A 970 -19.58 -11.69 -44.28
C LEU A 970 -18.98 -11.41 -42.90
N PHE A 971 -17.91 -10.61 -42.79
CA PHE A 971 -17.35 -10.26 -41.47
C PHE A 971 -18.32 -9.41 -40.66
N GLY A 972 -18.87 -8.35 -41.29
CA GLY A 972 -19.91 -7.53 -40.66
C GLY A 972 -21.13 -8.36 -40.26
N ALA A 973 -21.62 -9.24 -41.14
CA ALA A 973 -22.71 -10.15 -40.82
C ALA A 973 -22.36 -11.10 -39.66
N ALA A 974 -21.17 -11.68 -39.65
CA ALA A 974 -20.70 -12.55 -38.57
C ALA A 974 -20.72 -11.81 -37.22
N VAL A 975 -20.22 -10.56 -37.15
CA VAL A 975 -20.25 -9.76 -35.91
C VAL A 975 -21.68 -9.48 -35.43
N ARG A 976 -22.60 -9.17 -36.37
CA ARG A 976 -24.03 -8.94 -36.07
C ARG A 976 -24.73 -10.19 -35.54
N ASP A 977 -24.50 -11.31 -36.22
CA ASP A 977 -25.30 -12.53 -36.05
C ASP A 977 -24.67 -13.50 -35.03
N THR A 978 -23.43 -13.24 -34.57
CA THR A 978 -22.76 -14.08 -33.55
C THR A 978 -23.58 -14.11 -32.26
N PRO A 979 -24.04 -15.29 -31.81
CA PRO A 979 -24.80 -15.43 -30.58
C PRO A 979 -24.04 -14.94 -29.34
N ALA A 980 -24.77 -14.36 -28.40
CA ALA A 980 -24.23 -14.01 -27.09
C ALA A 980 -23.94 -15.27 -26.26
N ALA A 981 -23.10 -15.12 -25.24
CA ALA A 981 -22.95 -16.15 -24.22
C ALA A 981 -24.29 -16.37 -23.50
N GLN A 982 -24.55 -17.62 -23.13
CA GLN A 982 -25.79 -18.03 -22.50
C GLN A 982 -25.61 -18.08 -20.98
N PRO A 983 -26.47 -17.40 -20.20
CA PRO A 983 -26.48 -17.53 -18.75
C PRO A 983 -26.98 -18.92 -18.34
N LEU A 984 -26.40 -19.44 -17.26
CA LEU A 984 -26.73 -20.73 -16.68
C LEU A 984 -27.35 -20.56 -15.30
N GLU A 985 -28.44 -21.27 -15.09
CA GLU A 985 -29.07 -21.40 -13.77
C GLU A 985 -28.18 -22.19 -12.80
N GLN A 986 -28.31 -21.83 -11.53
CA GLN A 986 -27.68 -22.53 -10.44
C GLN A 986 -28.34 -23.89 -10.22
N ALA A 987 -27.53 -24.95 -10.27
CA ALA A 987 -28.00 -26.31 -10.03
C ALA A 987 -28.33 -26.58 -8.56
N ARG A 988 -27.85 -25.72 -7.64
CA ARG A 988 -28.13 -25.78 -6.20
C ARG A 988 -28.59 -24.41 -5.72
N PRO A 989 -29.56 -24.34 -4.78
CA PRO A 989 -29.98 -23.07 -4.21
C PRO A 989 -28.82 -22.32 -3.58
N ARG A 990 -28.75 -21.00 -3.82
CA ARG A 990 -27.70 -20.11 -3.34
C ARG A 990 -27.39 -20.24 -1.84
N GLU A 991 -28.43 -20.41 -1.02
CA GLU A 991 -28.29 -20.51 0.44
C GLU A 991 -27.52 -21.76 0.91
N GLN A 992 -27.39 -22.77 0.05
CA GLN A 992 -26.68 -24.02 0.33
C GLN A 992 -25.21 -23.97 -0.09
N LEU A 993 -24.81 -22.95 -0.86
CA LEU A 993 -23.45 -22.81 -1.37
C LEU A 993 -22.58 -22.00 -0.40
N ALA A 994 -21.32 -22.39 -0.27
CA ALA A 994 -20.35 -21.58 0.45
C ALA A 994 -20.04 -20.27 -0.34
N PRO A 995 -19.58 -19.20 0.32
CA PRO A 995 -19.06 -18.03 -0.38
C PRO A 995 -18.01 -18.42 -1.42
N GLY A 996 -18.18 -17.99 -2.67
CA GLY A 996 -17.30 -18.36 -3.79
C GLY A 996 -17.69 -19.62 -4.56
N GLU A 997 -18.66 -20.40 -4.08
CA GLU A 997 -19.14 -21.58 -4.79
C GLU A 997 -20.25 -21.21 -5.78
N GLN A 998 -20.17 -21.83 -6.96
CA GLN A 998 -21.21 -21.75 -8.00
C GLN A 998 -21.42 -23.17 -8.55
N SER A 999 -22.61 -23.47 -9.05
CA SER A 999 -22.88 -24.79 -9.66
C SER A 999 -23.84 -24.65 -10.83
N ALA A 1000 -23.67 -25.42 -11.89
CA ALA A 1000 -24.55 -25.42 -13.05
C ALA A 1000 -24.61 -26.82 -13.68
N ARG A 1001 -25.74 -27.16 -14.30
CA ARG A 1001 -25.87 -28.40 -15.09
C ARG A 1001 -25.57 -28.09 -16.56
N LEU A 1002 -24.67 -28.87 -17.14
CA LEU A 1002 -24.30 -28.75 -18.55
C LEU A 1002 -24.93 -29.88 -19.34
N GLU A 1003 -25.57 -29.51 -20.45
CA GLU A 1003 -26.02 -30.44 -21.48
C GLU A 1003 -24.86 -30.79 -22.43
N PRO A 1004 -24.85 -31.97 -23.06
CA PRO A 1004 -23.82 -32.34 -24.03
C PRO A 1004 -23.88 -31.42 -25.26
N SER A 1005 -22.72 -31.15 -25.85
CA SER A 1005 -22.58 -30.40 -27.11
C SER A 1005 -21.55 -31.11 -27.98
N ASP A 1006 -21.76 -31.12 -29.29
CA ASP A 1006 -20.76 -31.60 -30.27
C ASP A 1006 -19.59 -30.60 -30.45
N LYS A 1007 -19.65 -29.44 -29.78
CA LYS A 1007 -18.65 -28.38 -29.87
C LYS A 1007 -17.91 -28.16 -28.56
N LYS A 1008 -16.66 -27.71 -28.67
CA LYS A 1008 -15.85 -27.24 -27.53
C LYS A 1008 -16.49 -25.97 -27.00
N ARG A 1009 -16.69 -25.86 -25.68
CA ARG A 1009 -17.34 -24.70 -25.05
C ARG A 1009 -16.43 -24.08 -24.00
N VAL A 1010 -16.70 -22.82 -23.67
CA VAL A 1010 -16.07 -22.10 -22.56
C VAL A 1010 -17.15 -21.70 -21.58
N LEU A 1011 -17.00 -22.16 -20.34
CA LEU A 1011 -17.80 -21.77 -19.18
C LEU A 1011 -17.04 -20.67 -18.43
N PHE A 1012 -17.66 -19.55 -18.08
CA PHE A 1012 -16.99 -18.48 -17.37
C PHE A 1012 -17.88 -17.75 -16.37
N SER A 1013 -17.23 -17.11 -15.40
CA SER A 1013 -17.84 -16.41 -14.28
C SER A 1013 -17.46 -14.93 -14.37
N PRO A 1014 -18.37 -13.99 -14.06
CA PRO A 1014 -18.12 -12.55 -14.08
C PRO A 1014 -17.29 -12.08 -12.87
N SER A 1015 -16.34 -12.88 -12.40
CA SER A 1015 -15.43 -12.63 -11.28
C SER A 1015 -13.98 -12.85 -11.71
N GLN A 1016 -13.02 -12.27 -10.99
CA GLN A 1016 -11.64 -12.24 -11.41
C GLN A 1016 -11.05 -13.65 -11.55
N ALA A 1017 -10.15 -13.79 -12.52
CA ALA A 1017 -9.30 -14.96 -12.65
C ALA A 1017 -8.44 -15.14 -11.39
N ASN A 1018 -8.42 -16.35 -10.84
CA ASN A 1018 -7.56 -16.71 -9.74
C ASN A 1018 -7.18 -18.19 -9.82
N PRO A 1019 -5.88 -18.55 -9.72
CA PRO A 1019 -5.43 -19.94 -9.79
C PRO A 1019 -6.06 -20.88 -8.74
N GLY A 1020 -6.61 -20.34 -7.65
CA GLY A 1020 -7.30 -21.13 -6.63
C GLY A 1020 -8.76 -21.47 -6.96
N ARG A 1021 -9.34 -20.91 -8.04
CA ARG A 1021 -10.70 -21.24 -8.48
C ARG A 1021 -10.69 -22.44 -9.42
N ILE A 1022 -11.27 -23.53 -8.94
CA ILE A 1022 -11.30 -24.81 -9.65
C ILE A 1022 -12.73 -25.14 -10.04
N ALA A 1023 -12.93 -25.55 -11.29
CA ALA A 1023 -14.16 -26.14 -11.76
C ALA A 1023 -13.99 -27.65 -11.94
N THR A 1024 -14.92 -28.42 -11.38
CA THR A 1024 -15.00 -29.87 -11.56
C THR A 1024 -16.34 -30.23 -12.19
N LEU A 1025 -16.29 -31.06 -13.23
CA LEU A 1025 -17.46 -31.65 -13.88
C LEU A 1025 -17.66 -33.07 -13.39
N GLU A 1026 -18.86 -33.37 -12.87
CA GLU A 1026 -19.29 -34.71 -12.47
C GLU A 1026 -20.23 -35.30 -13.53
N GLU A 1027 -19.81 -36.41 -14.13
CA GLU A 1027 -20.49 -37.14 -15.23
C GLU A 1027 -20.41 -38.64 -14.93
N ASP A 1028 -21.54 -39.36 -14.88
CA ASP A 1028 -21.61 -40.81 -14.61
C ASP A 1028 -20.82 -41.31 -13.38
N GLY A 1029 -20.67 -40.45 -12.36
CA GLY A 1029 -19.91 -40.75 -11.14
C GLY A 1029 -18.40 -40.52 -11.23
N GLU A 1030 -17.90 -40.11 -12.40
CA GLU A 1030 -16.53 -39.64 -12.59
C GLU A 1030 -16.44 -38.13 -12.44
N THR A 1031 -15.39 -37.64 -11.78
CA THR A 1031 -15.14 -36.20 -11.61
C THR A 1031 -13.91 -35.80 -12.42
N THR A 1032 -14.10 -34.87 -13.35
CA THR A 1032 -13.02 -34.31 -14.19
C THR A 1032 -12.79 -32.85 -13.85
N GLN A 1033 -11.54 -32.45 -13.61
CA GLN A 1033 -11.18 -31.05 -13.45
C GLN A 1033 -11.09 -30.37 -14.82
N LEU A 1034 -11.72 -29.20 -14.97
CA LEU A 1034 -11.70 -28.45 -16.21
C LEU A 1034 -10.46 -27.53 -16.29
N THR A 1035 -9.94 -27.34 -17.51
CA THR A 1035 -8.78 -26.48 -17.76
C THR A 1035 -9.17 -25.01 -17.61
N PRO A 1036 -8.50 -24.22 -16.75
CA PRO A 1036 -8.82 -22.80 -16.59
C PRO A 1036 -8.38 -21.99 -17.81
N ILE A 1037 -9.13 -20.93 -18.14
CA ILE A 1037 -8.82 -19.97 -19.20
C ILE A 1037 -9.26 -18.57 -18.73
N THR A 1038 -8.61 -17.50 -19.21
CA THR A 1038 -9.04 -16.13 -18.90
C THR A 1038 -9.92 -15.56 -20.01
N VAL A 1039 -11.16 -15.21 -19.66
CA VAL A 1039 -12.15 -14.62 -20.59
C VAL A 1039 -12.20 -13.11 -20.38
N ASN A 1040 -12.42 -12.36 -21.46
CA ASN A 1040 -12.48 -10.91 -21.48
C ASN A 1040 -11.24 -10.25 -20.82
N GLY A 1041 -10.09 -10.92 -20.87
CA GLY A 1041 -8.83 -10.43 -20.30
C GLY A 1041 -8.71 -10.45 -18.77
N TRP A 1042 -9.78 -10.75 -18.01
CA TRP A 1042 -9.70 -10.77 -16.53
C TRP A 1042 -10.68 -11.72 -15.83
N GLN A 1043 -11.71 -12.22 -16.51
CA GLN A 1043 -12.74 -13.08 -15.92
C GLN A 1043 -12.27 -14.54 -15.86
N GLN A 1044 -12.63 -15.22 -14.78
CA GLN A 1044 -12.35 -16.65 -14.63
C GLN A 1044 -13.20 -17.48 -15.58
N GLY A 1045 -12.57 -18.28 -16.44
CA GLY A 1045 -13.22 -19.28 -17.28
C GLY A 1045 -12.61 -20.67 -17.18
N TRP A 1046 -13.27 -21.64 -17.81
CA TRP A 1046 -12.83 -23.02 -17.97
C TRP A 1046 -13.30 -23.61 -19.30
N ILE A 1047 -12.45 -24.45 -19.90
CA ILE A 1047 -12.75 -25.17 -21.14
C ILE A 1047 -13.59 -26.41 -20.82
N VAL A 1048 -14.74 -26.53 -21.47
CA VAL A 1048 -15.62 -27.71 -21.44
C VAL A 1048 -15.38 -28.50 -22.74
N PRO A 1049 -14.84 -29.73 -22.66
CA PRO A 1049 -14.60 -30.55 -23.84
C PRO A 1049 -15.89 -30.93 -24.58
N GLU A 1050 -15.72 -31.32 -25.84
CA GLU A 1050 -16.80 -31.83 -26.70
C GLU A 1050 -17.42 -33.10 -26.09
N GLY A 1051 -18.73 -33.26 -26.26
CA GLY A 1051 -19.51 -34.39 -25.78
C GLY A 1051 -19.78 -34.42 -24.27
N LYS A 1052 -19.10 -33.58 -23.48
CA LYS A 1052 -19.19 -33.61 -22.02
C LYS A 1052 -20.45 -32.94 -21.48
N ALA A 1053 -21.11 -33.62 -20.53
CA ALA A 1053 -22.30 -33.18 -19.82
C ALA A 1053 -22.18 -33.44 -18.31
N GLY A 1054 -23.10 -32.90 -17.51
CA GLY A 1054 -23.18 -33.21 -16.08
C GLY A 1054 -23.19 -31.99 -15.15
N LEU A 1055 -22.91 -32.21 -13.86
CA LEU A 1055 -22.92 -31.16 -12.86
C LEU A 1055 -21.54 -30.51 -12.76
N VAL A 1056 -21.43 -29.23 -13.11
CA VAL A 1056 -20.23 -28.44 -12.82
C VAL A 1056 -20.37 -27.81 -11.44
N THR A 1057 -19.33 -27.94 -10.64
CA THR A 1057 -19.17 -27.21 -9.38
C THR A 1057 -17.88 -26.41 -9.41
N ILE A 1058 -17.99 -25.12 -9.13
CA ILE A 1058 -16.86 -24.22 -8.98
C ILE A 1058 -16.67 -23.95 -7.50
N HIS A 1059 -15.43 -24.05 -7.02
CA HIS A 1059 -15.07 -23.79 -5.64
C HIS A 1059 -13.65 -23.27 -5.54
N PHE A 1060 -13.29 -22.74 -4.36
CA PHE A 1060 -11.92 -22.35 -4.07
C PHE A 1060 -11.16 -23.50 -3.39
N GLU A 1061 -10.08 -23.98 -4.01
CA GLU A 1061 -9.30 -25.18 -3.65
C GLU A 1061 -8.93 -25.22 -2.14
N GLY A 1062 -8.45 -24.08 -1.63
CA GLY A 1062 -7.95 -23.96 -0.26
C GLY A 1062 -9.02 -23.94 0.85
N THR A 1063 -10.32 -23.89 0.53
CA THR A 1063 -11.38 -23.58 1.51
C THR A 1063 -11.46 -24.57 2.66
N LYS A 1064 -11.44 -25.88 2.36
CA LYS A 1064 -11.54 -26.93 3.41
C LYS A 1064 -10.33 -26.87 4.35
N LEU A 1065 -9.13 -26.76 3.79
CA LEU A 1065 -7.88 -26.67 4.55
C LEU A 1065 -7.86 -25.40 5.41
N TYR A 1066 -8.23 -24.26 4.85
CA TYR A 1066 -8.33 -22.98 5.54
C TYR A 1066 -9.21 -23.08 6.80
N ARG A 1067 -10.44 -23.58 6.64
CA ARG A 1067 -11.41 -23.69 7.73
C ARG A 1067 -10.98 -24.70 8.79
N ALA A 1068 -10.47 -25.86 8.37
CA ALA A 1068 -9.93 -26.85 9.30
C ALA A 1068 -8.75 -26.28 10.11
N TRP A 1069 -7.87 -25.52 9.47
CA TRP A 1069 -6.73 -24.89 10.12
C TRP A 1069 -7.16 -23.85 11.15
N LEU A 1070 -8.15 -23.00 10.82
CA LEU A 1070 -8.72 -22.04 11.77
C LEU A 1070 -9.33 -22.76 12.99
N ALA A 1071 -10.07 -23.85 12.78
CA ALA A 1071 -10.67 -24.63 13.87
C ALA A 1071 -9.60 -25.27 14.78
N ILE A 1072 -8.57 -25.90 14.20
CA ILE A 1072 -7.44 -26.45 14.96
C ILE A 1072 -6.67 -25.33 15.68
N GLY A 1073 -6.51 -24.19 15.03
CA GLY A 1073 -5.92 -22.98 15.60
C GLY A 1073 -6.66 -22.47 16.84
N LEU A 1074 -7.99 -22.44 16.79
CA LEU A 1074 -8.81 -22.09 17.95
C LEU A 1074 -8.60 -23.08 19.10
N LEU A 1075 -8.61 -24.39 18.80
CA LEU A 1075 -8.33 -25.43 19.81
C LEU A 1075 -6.93 -25.26 20.41
N ALA A 1076 -5.91 -24.98 19.59
CA ALA A 1076 -4.55 -24.72 20.04
C ALA A 1076 -4.46 -23.51 20.99
N ALA A 1077 -5.17 -22.42 20.67
CA ALA A 1077 -5.26 -21.24 21.52
C ALA A 1077 -5.96 -21.56 22.86
N LEU A 1078 -7.06 -22.32 22.84
CA LEU A 1078 -7.77 -22.75 24.05
C LEU A 1078 -6.91 -23.66 24.93
N VAL A 1079 -6.16 -24.59 24.34
CA VAL A 1079 -5.19 -25.45 25.05
C VAL A 1079 -4.11 -24.58 25.71
N LEU A 1080 -3.56 -23.59 25.00
CA LEU A 1080 -2.57 -22.67 25.57
C LEU A 1080 -3.14 -21.91 26.78
N VAL A 1081 -4.34 -21.36 26.66
CA VAL A 1081 -5.03 -20.65 27.76
C VAL A 1081 -5.26 -21.59 28.95
N GLY A 1082 -5.79 -22.80 28.71
CA GLY A 1082 -6.02 -23.80 29.74
C GLY A 1082 -4.74 -24.22 30.47
N LEU A 1083 -3.66 -24.50 29.71
CA LEU A 1083 -2.34 -24.79 30.27
C LEU A 1083 -1.80 -23.63 31.11
N CYS A 1084 -1.94 -22.40 30.62
CA CYS A 1084 -1.52 -21.21 31.34
C CYS A 1084 -2.26 -21.07 32.67
N ILE A 1085 -3.59 -21.19 32.67
CA ILE A 1085 -4.43 -21.14 33.88
C ILE A 1085 -4.00 -22.23 34.86
N PHE A 1086 -3.88 -23.48 34.40
CA PHE A 1086 -3.49 -24.62 35.22
C PHE A 1086 -2.13 -24.43 35.89
N VAL A 1087 -1.10 -24.02 35.13
CA VAL A 1087 0.25 -23.80 35.66
C VAL A 1087 0.31 -22.58 36.59
N VAL A 1088 -0.42 -21.50 36.28
CA VAL A 1088 -0.51 -20.33 37.17
C VAL A 1088 -1.17 -20.69 38.49
N GLN A 1089 -2.25 -21.47 38.49
CA GLN A 1089 -2.91 -21.93 39.72
C GLN A 1089 -2.01 -22.84 40.54
N ARG A 1090 -1.34 -23.81 39.90
CA ARG A 1090 -0.40 -24.72 40.57
C ARG A 1090 0.77 -23.97 41.19
N THR A 1091 1.27 -22.92 40.52
CA THR A 1091 2.37 -22.10 41.04
C THR A 1091 1.97 -21.18 42.19
N ARG A 1092 0.70 -20.75 42.28
CA ARG A 1092 0.19 -19.99 43.44
C ARG A 1092 0.17 -20.80 44.74
N ARG A 1093 0.02 -22.13 44.65
CA ARG A 1093 0.01 -23.04 45.81
C ARG A 1093 1.40 -23.37 46.35
N MET A 1094 2.47 -23.00 45.63
CA MET A 1094 3.84 -23.17 46.11
C MET A 1094 4.24 -21.99 47.00
N PRO A 1095 5.05 -22.20 48.05
CA PRO A 1095 5.62 -21.09 48.82
C PRO A 1095 6.25 -20.06 47.88
N GLY A 1096 6.08 -18.77 48.15
CA GLY A 1096 6.70 -17.70 47.36
C GLY A 1096 8.22 -17.83 47.39
N LEU A 1097 8.90 -17.67 46.25
CA LEU A 1097 10.37 -17.58 46.26
C LEU A 1097 10.75 -16.47 47.25
N PRO A 1098 11.65 -16.72 48.21
CA PRO A 1098 11.99 -15.70 49.19
C PRO A 1098 12.41 -14.44 48.42
N GLU A 1099 11.67 -13.34 48.61
CA GLU A 1099 12.07 -12.02 48.15
C GLU A 1099 13.32 -11.60 48.93
N ARG A 1100 14.46 -12.24 48.67
CA ARG A 1100 15.77 -11.70 49.04
C ARG A 1100 16.14 -10.53 48.12
N MET A 1101 15.20 -9.61 47.91
CA MET A 1101 15.44 -8.34 47.22
C MET A 1101 15.79 -7.23 48.22
N GLU A 1102 15.51 -7.39 49.52
CA GLU A 1102 15.85 -6.37 50.52
C GLU A 1102 17.31 -6.44 51.02
N ALA A 1103 17.99 -7.59 50.90
CA ALA A 1103 19.35 -7.74 51.43
C ALA A 1103 20.46 -7.14 50.55
N VAL A 1104 20.25 -7.00 49.24
CA VAL A 1104 21.29 -6.48 48.32
C VAL A 1104 21.27 -4.93 48.25
N ALA A 1105 20.11 -4.31 48.47
CA ALA A 1105 20.01 -2.85 48.56
C ALA A 1105 20.59 -2.30 49.87
N GLY A 1106 20.50 -3.05 50.97
CA GLY A 1106 21.12 -2.70 52.25
C GLY A 1106 22.65 -2.89 52.27
N ALA A 1107 23.17 -3.89 51.54
CA ALA A 1107 24.61 -4.15 51.47
C ALA A 1107 25.35 -3.19 50.51
N ALA A 1108 24.68 -2.66 49.48
CA ALA A 1108 25.27 -1.69 48.55
C ALA A 1108 25.42 -0.28 49.15
N ASN A 1109 24.76 0.01 50.28
CA ASN A 1109 24.81 1.33 50.95
C ASN A 1109 25.84 1.38 52.11
N LYS A 1110 26.64 0.33 52.31
CA LYS A 1110 27.67 0.25 53.37
C LYS A 1110 29.09 -0.05 52.86
N THR A 1111 29.37 0.13 51.57
CA THR A 1111 30.76 0.29 51.12
C THR A 1111 31.09 1.77 51.10
N GLN A 1112 31.66 2.26 52.21
CA GLN A 1112 32.53 3.44 52.14
C GLN A 1112 33.53 3.23 50.99
N PRO A 1113 33.82 4.26 50.18
CA PRO A 1113 34.83 4.15 49.15
C PRO A 1113 36.19 3.98 49.82
N THR A 1114 36.67 2.74 49.97
CA THR A 1114 38.08 2.49 50.23
C THR A 1114 38.84 3.02 49.02
N LYS A 1115 39.56 4.13 49.26
CA LYS A 1115 40.40 4.84 48.30
C LYS A 1115 41.59 3.97 47.88
N HIS A 1116 41.37 3.00 46.99
CA HIS A 1116 42.45 2.44 46.19
C HIS A 1116 41.96 2.19 44.77
N ALA A 1117 42.11 3.20 43.93
CA ALA A 1117 42.23 3.04 42.49
C ALA A 1117 43.21 4.10 42.01
N LEU A 1118 44.45 3.68 41.71
CA LEU A 1118 45.37 4.40 40.84
C LEU A 1118 44.72 4.53 39.45
N ARG A 1119 43.81 5.49 39.30
CA ARG A 1119 43.29 5.92 38.00
C ARG A 1119 44.25 6.96 37.45
N SER A 1120 44.98 6.63 36.39
CA SER A 1120 45.87 7.58 35.72
C SER A 1120 45.11 8.85 35.33
N LYS A 1121 45.71 10.04 35.55
CA LYS A 1121 45.12 11.34 35.16
C LYS A 1121 44.71 11.37 33.68
N ARG A 1122 45.36 10.57 32.82
CA ARG A 1122 45.05 10.43 31.39
C ARG A 1122 43.66 9.83 31.15
N PHE A 1123 43.29 8.76 31.86
CA PHE A 1123 42.00 8.09 31.67
C PHE A 1123 40.80 8.99 32.06
N ARG A 1124 40.97 9.79 33.13
CA ARG A 1124 39.95 10.76 33.57
C ARG A 1124 39.73 11.89 32.55
N ARG A 1125 40.79 12.37 31.88
CA ARG A 1125 40.69 13.37 30.81
C ARG A 1125 39.99 12.80 29.57
N VAL A 1126 40.32 11.58 29.16
CA VAL A 1126 39.67 10.93 27.99
C VAL A 1126 38.16 10.79 28.18
N ILE A 1127 37.71 10.39 29.38
CA ILE A 1127 36.26 10.31 29.69
C ILE A 1127 35.60 11.70 29.70
N LEU A 1128 36.28 12.73 30.23
CA LEU A 1128 35.74 14.09 30.27
C LEU A 1128 35.58 14.67 28.85
N VAL A 1129 36.61 14.50 28.02
CA VAL A 1129 36.61 14.92 26.61
C VAL A 1129 35.53 14.17 25.83
N GLY A 1130 35.40 12.85 26.00
CA GLY A 1130 34.34 12.07 25.36
C GLY A 1130 32.93 12.54 25.73
N LYS A 1131 32.69 12.90 26.99
CA LYS A 1131 31.41 13.47 27.43
C LYS A 1131 31.15 14.86 26.83
N ALA A 1132 32.17 15.71 26.77
CA ALA A 1132 32.06 17.03 26.16
C ALA A 1132 31.74 16.93 24.65
N ILE A 1133 32.43 16.05 23.92
CA ILE A 1133 32.16 15.77 22.51
C ILE A 1133 30.73 15.26 22.30
N THR A 1134 30.28 14.31 23.13
CA THR A 1134 28.92 13.76 23.04
C THR A 1134 27.87 14.84 23.30
N GLY A 1135 28.08 15.69 24.30
CA GLY A 1135 27.19 16.81 24.62
C GLY A 1135 27.15 17.87 23.50
N ALA A 1136 28.31 18.23 22.95
CA ALA A 1136 28.41 19.15 21.82
C ALA A 1136 27.74 18.59 20.56
N ALA A 1137 27.92 17.29 20.26
CA ALA A 1137 27.26 16.63 19.14
C ALA A 1137 25.74 16.59 19.32
N ALA A 1138 25.24 16.23 20.50
CA ALA A 1138 23.80 16.24 20.78
C ALA A 1138 23.20 17.66 20.67
N PHE A 1139 23.91 18.68 21.16
CA PHE A 1139 23.48 20.08 21.07
C PHE A 1139 23.49 20.58 19.61
N LEU A 1140 24.52 20.25 18.84
CA LEU A 1140 24.59 20.58 17.41
C LEU A 1140 23.43 19.93 16.64
N ALA A 1141 23.19 18.63 16.84
CA ALA A 1141 22.08 17.92 16.20
C ALA A 1141 20.74 18.57 16.55
N LEU A 1142 20.51 18.91 17.83
CA LEU A 1142 19.30 19.59 18.28
C LEU A 1142 19.10 20.95 17.60
N LEU A 1143 20.13 21.80 17.59
CA LEU A 1143 20.06 23.14 16.97
C LEU A 1143 19.77 23.06 15.47
N LEU A 1144 20.42 22.14 14.77
CA LEU A 1144 20.25 21.95 13.34
C LEU A 1144 18.85 21.42 13.00
N CYS A 1145 18.34 20.46 13.77
CA CYS A 1145 16.97 19.99 13.61
C CYS A 1145 15.96 21.12 13.83
N ILE A 1146 16.10 21.95 14.86
CA ILE A 1146 15.13 23.04 15.14
C ILE A 1146 15.08 24.09 14.01
N ARG A 1147 16.21 24.36 13.35
CA ARG A 1147 16.31 25.38 12.29
C ARG A 1147 15.98 24.89 10.88
N GLY A 1148 15.85 23.57 10.68
CA GLY A 1148 15.58 23.00 9.37
C GLY A 1148 14.21 23.38 8.83
N ALA A 1149 14.08 23.56 7.52
CA ALA A 1149 12.79 23.69 6.85
C ALA A 1149 12.11 22.30 6.80
N TRP A 1150 11.32 21.98 7.83
CA TRP A 1150 10.52 20.75 7.93
C TRP A 1150 9.44 20.76 6.83
N GLY A 1151 9.36 19.69 6.04
CA GLY A 1151 8.42 19.59 4.91
C GLY A 1151 8.92 20.14 3.56
N SER A 1152 10.18 20.58 3.45
CA SER A 1152 10.77 20.98 2.15
C SER A 1152 11.49 19.83 1.46
N GLY A 1153 11.66 19.91 0.12
CA GLY A 1153 12.38 18.90 -0.68
C GLY A 1153 13.83 18.64 -0.25
N ASN A 1154 14.45 19.58 0.49
CA ASN A 1154 15.74 19.40 1.15
C ASN A 1154 15.54 19.14 2.64
N TYR A 1155 15.07 17.93 2.96
CA TYR A 1155 14.79 17.53 4.34
C TYR A 1155 16.06 17.57 5.23
N TYR A 1156 16.15 18.62 6.05
CA TYR A 1156 17.38 19.00 6.76
C TYR A 1156 17.91 17.92 7.74
N ALA A 1157 17.01 17.12 8.31
CA ALA A 1157 17.37 15.99 9.18
C ALA A 1157 18.09 14.84 8.42
N GLY A 1158 17.95 14.79 7.10
CA GLY A 1158 18.72 13.89 6.22
C GLY A 1158 20.17 14.33 5.99
N GLY A 1159 20.55 15.56 6.41
CA GLY A 1159 21.88 16.09 6.20
C GLY A 1159 23.00 15.28 6.88
N PHE A 1160 24.17 15.22 6.24
CA PHE A 1160 25.33 14.46 6.74
C PHE A 1160 25.78 14.92 8.14
N VAL A 1161 25.70 16.22 8.43
CA VAL A 1161 26.13 16.80 9.71
C VAL A 1161 25.24 16.34 10.87
N VAL A 1162 23.91 16.35 10.70
CA VAL A 1162 22.95 15.91 11.73
C VAL A 1162 23.14 14.41 12.01
N ASN A 1163 23.17 13.60 10.96
CA ASN A 1163 23.35 12.15 11.09
C ASN A 1163 24.71 11.79 11.70
N GLY A 1164 25.79 12.47 11.28
CA GLY A 1164 27.12 12.29 11.86
C GLY A 1164 27.17 12.63 13.35
N ALA A 1165 26.55 13.74 13.76
CA ALA A 1165 26.46 14.13 15.16
C ALA A 1165 25.68 13.10 16.00
N LEU A 1166 24.55 12.60 15.51
CA LEU A 1166 23.76 11.56 16.20
C LEU A 1166 24.48 10.20 16.24
N ALA A 1167 25.22 9.84 15.19
CA ALA A 1167 26.05 8.63 15.17
C ALA A 1167 27.15 8.67 16.25
N VAL A 1168 27.78 9.83 16.47
CA VAL A 1168 28.73 10.03 17.58
C VAL A 1168 28.07 9.80 18.93
N VAL A 1169 26.85 10.30 19.13
CA VAL A 1169 26.09 10.07 20.38
C VAL A 1169 25.80 8.59 20.60
N LEU A 1170 25.35 7.86 19.56
CA LEU A 1170 25.12 6.42 19.65
C LEU A 1170 26.41 5.63 19.92
N LEU A 1171 27.51 5.98 19.27
CA LEU A 1171 28.81 5.35 19.50
C LEU A 1171 29.28 5.55 20.95
N ALA A 1172 29.09 6.75 21.50
CA ALA A 1172 29.42 7.03 22.90
C ALA A 1172 28.62 6.16 23.88
N VAL A 1173 27.35 5.86 23.56
CA VAL A 1173 26.52 4.93 24.35
C VAL A 1173 27.08 3.52 24.28
N VAL A 1174 27.43 3.03 23.08
CA VAL A 1174 28.03 1.70 22.87
C VAL A 1174 29.31 1.55 23.69
N VAL A 1175 30.24 2.49 23.54
CA VAL A 1175 31.53 2.50 24.25
C VAL A 1175 31.31 2.53 25.76
N SER A 1176 30.41 3.37 26.26
CA SER A 1176 30.14 3.50 27.70
C SER A 1176 29.58 2.20 28.30
N VAL A 1177 28.60 1.58 27.63
CA VAL A 1177 27.98 0.34 28.10
C VAL A 1177 28.99 -0.82 28.09
N LEU A 1178 29.83 -0.92 27.06
CA LEU A 1178 30.86 -1.96 26.96
C LEU A 1178 32.01 -1.76 27.97
N ALA A 1179 32.51 -0.53 28.12
CA ALA A 1179 33.64 -0.20 29.00
C ALA A 1179 33.34 -0.41 30.49
N SER A 1180 32.09 -0.20 30.93
CA SER A 1180 31.64 -0.42 32.32
C SER A 1180 31.89 -1.84 32.85
N ARG A 1181 32.13 -2.82 31.97
CA ARG A 1181 32.42 -4.21 32.33
C ARG A 1181 33.92 -4.50 32.48
N THR A 1182 34.77 -3.84 31.69
CA THR A 1182 36.23 -4.02 31.76
C THR A 1182 36.72 -3.55 33.12
N GLU A 1183 36.21 -2.41 33.60
CA GLU A 1183 36.49 -1.91 34.96
C GLU A 1183 36.01 -2.88 36.05
N ARG A 1184 34.79 -3.43 35.92
CA ARG A 1184 34.24 -4.39 36.89
C ARG A 1184 34.97 -5.73 36.91
N HIS A 1185 35.44 -6.20 35.76
CA HIS A 1185 36.22 -7.42 35.63
C HIS A 1185 37.63 -7.25 36.21
N GLN A 1186 38.27 -6.09 35.96
CA GLN A 1186 39.55 -5.75 36.57
C GLN A 1186 39.44 -5.52 38.08
N GLU A 1187 38.39 -4.88 38.59
CA GLU A 1187 38.14 -4.78 40.04
C GLU A 1187 37.94 -6.15 40.70
N LEU A 1188 37.26 -7.08 40.03
CA LEU A 1188 37.07 -8.46 40.52
C LEU A 1188 38.36 -9.29 40.49
N ILE A 1189 39.22 -9.09 39.48
CA ILE A 1189 40.54 -9.74 39.41
C ILE A 1189 41.46 -9.16 40.49
N ALA A 1190 41.49 -7.83 40.67
CA ALA A 1190 42.29 -7.16 41.71
C ALA A 1190 41.87 -7.58 43.13
N ARG A 1191 40.57 -7.76 43.39
CA ARG A 1191 40.07 -8.31 44.67
C ARG A 1191 40.42 -9.78 44.90
N ARG A 1192 40.60 -10.58 43.84
CA ARG A 1192 41.06 -11.98 43.95
C ARG A 1192 42.58 -12.06 44.15
N ALA A 1193 43.35 -11.19 43.48
CA ALA A 1193 44.79 -11.10 43.64
C ALA A 1193 45.20 -10.57 45.03
N GLY A 1194 44.41 -9.67 45.63
CA GLY A 1194 44.65 -9.17 46.99
C GLY A 1194 44.23 -10.11 48.13
N SER A 1195 43.80 -11.34 47.83
CA SER A 1195 43.35 -12.33 48.82
C SER A 1195 44.38 -13.44 49.09
N SER A 1196 45.59 -13.37 48.51
CA SER A 1196 46.64 -14.39 48.71
C SER A 1196 47.88 -13.91 49.48
N THR A 1197 47.80 -12.81 50.23
CA THR A 1197 48.87 -12.40 51.16
C THR A 1197 48.25 -11.95 52.48
N ASN A 1198 48.12 -12.91 53.38
CA ASN A 1198 48.14 -12.78 54.84
C ASN A 1198 48.33 -14.21 55.38
N GLU A 1199 49.58 -14.68 55.32
CA GLU A 1199 50.22 -15.32 56.47
C GLU A 1199 50.86 -14.22 57.31
#